data_AF-A0A7G4A134-F1
#
_entry.id   AF-A0A7G4A134-F1
#
_cell.length_a   1.000
_cell.length_b   1.000
_cell.length_c   1.000
_cell.angle_alpha   90.00
_cell.angle_beta   90.00
_cell.angle_gamma   90.00
#
_symmetry.space_group_name_H-M   'P 1'
#
loop_
_entity.id
_entity.type
_entity.pdbx_description
1 polymer ?
#
loop_
_entity_poly.entity_id
_entity_poly.type
_entity_poly.pdbx_seq_one_letter_code
_entity_poly.pdbx_strand_id
1 'polypeptide(L)'
;MTPQHVISQLLASDAHQYPQNLELLKKIIITAYLGRLQINGLPPDNKIAFGNYLFDNEQIMFDFTRVSDEKRALFKQWFLDPHQKDKTKAFLSGVTVNEYRGFTAEVALTWWGRIVSWFQGLYQEHWRITDLDLSLKNISHYQLTGIQMCHGNHGTLIGFNQFLVPGIGTKYNDPNDSQQEPLGNTKRVFITDKLVDKLIALNIKNIKFESVCKSPHPQSIEVSDPQERLDKMHDYRKMQRFMSLKPWYVRIWSWFFPWINDEKVKSKSIKEKQVVSLYESKKIEIFRFLKSHEILVRERKPNIENIVFCGGGAKIFAHVGVWKALNEAKIYPDKFAGSSAGAIMALLCYLGYSASEIEELFKHFKNEHLVHFDININGFSEADSLKTALDYAIAYKLNQIVTEYQIPYPQGKITFATLEAIRQKCPGCGIGKELVVTATNKRQGTTRYFSLLHSPNFEVSEAVKTSASFPIVYRSTLIDGEEHNDGGILNNFPTEPFSDDHSTLLESEYGNNLKVLAVKFDDGPERKAIDRVMDRVYRENVVLNWIYRLLTGVSDPASGWEKDRLKLRKYACQSIVINVDNVPSSSFTVGEETRKQMIDAGFEETNNYLNMRYRKNDSEEYENEEFMYTTFSSLGELLSYCCYRGDKHWFEIVYRLIEESTAPNRTELMQQAEELRSLYFSTTATSQKSPKQDESPLTFFGNEIMSNTSSSSIGSDNHKILLAVYPVFLKLSQDFLKDATDKKIFDFARHSFSLKAPFACLNHFAKIHNETHVIFHIAINLLKELKLNPTEQVYEAFTQLLELLNSGNKNIYKDEYFARWNLSFAQSLRVLGFLHKDSKVHSRLLRSLSRGSEPMQIVIDGVFSEDNYDNLESDESFSFSI
;
A
#
# COMPACT_ATOMS: atom_id res chain seq x y z
N MET A 1 -45.16 28.24 -7.66
CA MET A 1 -44.99 26.87 -7.14
C MET A 1 -43.52 26.69 -6.75
N THR A 2 -43.23 26.07 -5.61
CA THR A 2 -41.86 25.72 -5.22
C THR A 2 -41.34 24.55 -6.08
N PRO A 3 -40.03 24.43 -6.37
CA PRO A 3 -39.46 23.34 -7.19
C PRO A 3 -39.96 21.95 -6.80
N GLN A 4 -39.98 21.66 -5.50
CA GLN A 4 -40.51 20.41 -4.93
C GLN A 4 -41.94 20.04 -5.36
N HIS A 5 -42.83 21.02 -5.58
CA HIS A 5 -44.22 20.76 -5.99
C HIS A 5 -44.30 20.31 -7.45
N VAL A 6 -43.54 20.96 -8.33
CA VAL A 6 -43.47 20.59 -9.75
C VAL A 6 -42.83 19.22 -9.91
N ILE A 7 -41.75 18.95 -9.17
CA ILE A 7 -41.07 17.65 -9.20
C ILE A 7 -41.98 16.53 -8.67
N SER A 8 -42.78 16.80 -7.63
CA SER A 8 -43.74 15.82 -7.12
C SER A 8 -44.77 15.42 -8.19
N GLN A 9 -45.26 16.38 -8.96
CA GLN A 9 -46.18 16.10 -10.08
C GLN A 9 -45.47 15.29 -11.18
N LEU A 10 -44.27 15.72 -11.58
CA LEU A 10 -43.46 15.06 -12.62
C LEU A 10 -43.08 13.62 -12.27
N LEU A 11 -42.87 13.30 -10.98
CA LEU A 11 -42.54 11.95 -10.54
C LEU A 11 -43.77 11.03 -10.40
N ALA A 12 -44.97 11.62 -10.31
CA ALA A 12 -46.25 10.91 -10.14
C ALA A 12 -46.95 10.58 -11.47
N SER A 13 -46.68 11.30 -12.55
CA SER A 13 -47.25 11.01 -13.86
C SER A 13 -46.47 9.91 -14.60
N ASP A 14 -47.07 8.73 -14.70
CA ASP A 14 -46.54 7.61 -15.51
C ASP A 14 -46.61 7.85 -17.04
N ALA A 15 -47.16 9.00 -17.48
CA ALA A 15 -47.44 9.32 -18.89
C ALA A 15 -46.36 10.18 -19.57
N HIS A 16 -45.11 10.14 -19.10
CA HIS A 16 -44.04 10.99 -19.65
C HIS A 16 -43.28 10.36 -20.81
N GLN A 17 -42.84 11.23 -21.73
CA GLN A 17 -42.11 10.90 -22.96
C GLN A 17 -40.73 10.25 -22.72
N TYR A 18 -40.14 10.43 -21.53
CA TYR A 18 -38.80 9.94 -21.18
C TYR A 18 -38.79 9.12 -19.86
N PRO A 19 -39.42 7.94 -19.83
CA PRO A 19 -39.60 7.16 -18.59
C PRO A 19 -38.28 6.65 -17.98
N GLN A 20 -37.29 6.28 -18.80
CA GLN A 20 -35.99 5.82 -18.32
C GLN A 20 -35.18 6.95 -17.67
N ASN A 21 -35.24 8.16 -18.21
CA ASN A 21 -34.55 9.33 -17.62
C ASN A 21 -35.22 9.78 -16.32
N LEU A 22 -36.52 9.57 -16.18
CA LEU A 22 -37.25 9.78 -14.93
C LEU A 22 -36.81 8.78 -13.84
N GLU A 23 -36.51 7.54 -14.22
CA GLU A 23 -35.94 6.55 -13.30
C GLU A 23 -34.52 6.95 -12.85
N LEU A 24 -33.69 7.49 -13.74
CA LEU A 24 -32.37 8.05 -13.37
C LEU A 24 -32.53 9.20 -12.34
N LEU A 25 -33.51 10.09 -12.55
CA LEU A 25 -33.84 11.14 -11.59
C LEU A 25 -34.21 10.56 -10.21
N LYS A 26 -35.06 9.52 -10.18
CA LYS A 26 -35.44 8.80 -8.95
C LYS A 26 -34.21 8.21 -8.25
N LYS A 27 -33.27 7.62 -9.00
CA LYS A 27 -32.00 7.10 -8.47
C LYS A 27 -31.12 8.21 -7.88
N ILE A 28 -31.03 9.38 -8.51
CA ILE A 28 -30.30 10.55 -7.98
C ILE A 28 -30.92 10.99 -6.65
N ILE A 29 -32.26 11.17 -6.60
CA ILE A 29 -32.97 11.64 -5.41
C ILE A 29 -32.75 10.67 -4.25
N ILE A 30 -32.92 9.36 -4.46
CA ILE A 30 -32.79 8.39 -3.37
C ILE A 30 -31.34 8.22 -2.90
N THR A 31 -30.37 8.30 -3.82
CA THR A 31 -28.94 8.27 -3.47
C THR A 31 -28.59 9.47 -2.61
N ALA A 32 -29.08 10.66 -2.96
CA ALA A 32 -28.84 11.87 -2.18
C ALA A 32 -29.60 11.90 -0.84
N TYR A 33 -30.77 11.23 -0.74
CA TYR A 33 -31.59 11.18 0.48
C TYR A 33 -31.06 10.19 1.52
N LEU A 34 -30.53 9.05 1.07
CA LEU A 34 -29.95 8.03 1.93
C LEU A 34 -28.43 8.23 2.16
N GLY A 35 -27.78 9.00 1.30
CA GLY A 35 -26.38 9.39 1.45
C GLY A 35 -26.19 10.49 2.48
N ARG A 36 -24.95 10.72 2.88
CA ARG A 36 -24.61 11.82 3.79
C ARG A 36 -24.45 13.11 2.98
N LEU A 37 -25.54 13.86 2.85
CA LEU A 37 -25.54 15.19 2.24
C LEU A 37 -24.86 16.21 3.18
N GLN A 38 -23.94 16.99 2.63
CA GLN A 38 -23.23 18.08 3.29
C GLN A 38 -23.34 19.34 2.43
N ILE A 39 -23.61 20.46 3.10
CA ILE A 39 -23.77 21.79 2.55
C ILE A 39 -22.60 22.64 3.06
N ASN A 40 -21.63 22.94 2.19
CA ASN A 40 -20.36 23.57 2.58
C ASN A 40 -19.73 22.90 3.82
N GLY A 41 -19.73 21.57 3.86
CA GLY A 41 -19.14 20.79 4.96
C GLY A 41 -20.00 20.68 6.23
N LEU A 42 -21.24 21.19 6.23
CA LEU A 42 -22.17 21.08 7.35
C LEU A 42 -23.45 20.28 6.99
N PRO A 43 -24.13 19.64 7.95
CA PRO A 43 -25.40 18.97 7.69
C PRO A 43 -26.50 19.92 7.18
N PRO A 44 -27.51 19.43 6.45
CA PRO A 44 -28.65 20.23 5.98
C PRO A 44 -29.46 20.82 7.14
N ASP A 45 -30.14 21.93 6.90
CA ASP A 45 -31.06 22.56 7.86
C ASP A 45 -32.44 21.88 7.79
N ASN A 46 -33.00 21.50 8.94
CA ASN A 46 -34.31 20.85 9.01
C ASN A 46 -35.48 21.77 8.61
N LYS A 47 -35.28 23.09 8.58
CA LYS A 47 -36.28 24.08 8.11
C LYS A 47 -36.41 24.12 6.59
N ILE A 48 -35.45 23.54 5.86
CA ILE A 48 -35.42 23.52 4.40
C ILE A 48 -35.73 22.11 3.90
N ALA A 49 -36.79 22.00 3.11
CA ALA A 49 -37.15 20.73 2.48
C ALA A 49 -36.05 20.21 1.55
N PHE A 50 -35.86 18.90 1.51
CA PHE A 50 -34.79 18.25 0.75
C PHE A 50 -34.83 18.57 -0.75
N GLY A 51 -36.02 18.62 -1.35
CA GLY A 51 -36.16 18.98 -2.77
C GLY A 51 -35.62 20.37 -3.08
N ASN A 52 -35.68 21.32 -2.15
CA ASN A 52 -35.13 22.65 -2.35
C ASN A 52 -33.59 22.66 -2.28
N TYR A 53 -32.94 21.67 -1.67
CA TYR A 53 -31.48 21.45 -1.77
C TYR A 53 -31.09 20.81 -3.11
N LEU A 54 -31.88 19.89 -3.62
CA LEU A 54 -31.55 19.21 -4.87
C LEU A 54 -31.75 20.10 -6.09
N PHE A 55 -32.88 20.79 -6.16
CA PHE A 55 -33.39 21.48 -7.34
C PHE A 55 -33.24 23.01 -7.24
N ASP A 56 -31.99 23.43 -7.01
CA ASP A 56 -31.57 24.83 -7.12
C ASP A 56 -30.52 24.99 -8.25
N ASN A 57 -29.93 26.18 -8.39
CA ASN A 57 -28.96 26.46 -9.45
C ASN A 57 -27.57 25.84 -9.22
N GLU A 58 -27.35 25.18 -8.08
CA GLU A 58 -26.06 24.59 -7.72
C GLU A 58 -26.01 23.12 -8.11
N GLN A 59 -24.81 22.60 -8.38
CA GLN A 59 -24.60 21.19 -8.69
C GLN A 59 -24.35 20.37 -7.42
N ILE A 60 -24.49 19.05 -7.54
CA ILE A 60 -24.30 18.10 -6.45
C ILE A 60 -23.15 17.18 -6.80
N MET A 61 -22.17 17.07 -5.90
CA MET A 61 -21.10 16.09 -6.04
C MET A 61 -21.47 14.79 -5.33
N PHE A 62 -21.64 13.70 -6.08
CA PHE A 62 -21.61 12.35 -5.51
C PHE A 62 -20.15 11.96 -5.30
N ASP A 63 -19.78 11.73 -4.04
CA ASP A 63 -18.42 11.46 -3.63
C ASP A 63 -18.22 9.94 -3.42
N PHE A 64 -17.27 9.39 -4.17
CA PHE A 64 -16.90 7.96 -4.15
C PHE A 64 -15.58 7.69 -3.42
N THR A 65 -15.00 8.68 -2.74
CA THR A 65 -13.76 8.50 -1.97
C THR A 65 -13.87 7.47 -0.86
N ARG A 66 -15.11 7.18 -0.40
CA ARG A 66 -15.43 6.18 0.63
C ARG A 66 -16.05 4.90 0.07
N VAL A 67 -15.96 4.70 -1.25
CA VAL A 67 -16.52 3.54 -1.94
C VAL A 67 -15.39 2.70 -2.52
N SER A 68 -15.33 1.42 -2.15
CA SER A 68 -14.38 0.45 -2.72
C SER A 68 -14.56 0.36 -4.23
N ASP A 69 -13.49 -0.01 -4.95
CA ASP A 69 -13.54 -0.10 -6.41
C ASP A 69 -14.60 -1.10 -6.89
N GLU A 70 -14.78 -2.21 -6.18
CA GLU A 70 -15.83 -3.21 -6.43
C GLU A 70 -17.23 -2.62 -6.28
N LYS A 71 -17.54 -1.99 -5.14
CA LYS A 71 -18.85 -1.37 -4.91
C LYS A 71 -19.09 -0.18 -5.83
N ARG A 72 -18.04 0.55 -6.23
CA ARG A 72 -18.15 1.65 -7.19
C ARG A 72 -18.55 1.14 -8.58
N ALA A 73 -18.00 0.00 -9.00
CA ALA A 73 -18.39 -0.65 -10.25
C ALA A 73 -19.87 -1.10 -10.19
N LEU A 74 -20.27 -1.76 -9.10
CA LEU A 74 -21.67 -2.18 -8.89
C LEU A 74 -22.63 -0.97 -8.84
N PHE A 75 -22.23 0.11 -8.16
CA PHE A 75 -23.00 1.34 -8.13
C PHE A 75 -23.16 1.93 -9.53
N LYS A 76 -22.09 2.04 -10.31
CA LYS A 76 -22.15 2.55 -11.70
C LYS A 76 -23.05 1.68 -12.58
N GLN A 77 -22.97 0.36 -12.42
CA GLN A 77 -23.83 -0.58 -13.13
C GLN A 77 -25.32 -0.36 -12.81
N TRP A 78 -25.68 -0.23 -11.54
CA TRP A 78 -27.05 0.06 -11.14
C TRP A 78 -27.50 1.48 -11.53
N PHE A 79 -26.60 2.47 -11.41
CA PHE A 79 -26.89 3.89 -11.53
C PHE A 79 -26.99 4.36 -12.98
N LEU A 80 -26.09 3.92 -13.88
CA LEU A 80 -25.94 4.48 -15.23
C LEU A 80 -26.19 3.49 -16.36
N ASP A 81 -25.86 2.21 -16.23
CA ASP A 81 -25.92 1.26 -17.35
C ASP A 81 -27.31 1.18 -18.01
N PRO A 82 -28.44 1.19 -17.26
CA PRO A 82 -29.77 1.18 -17.86
C PRO A 82 -30.09 2.43 -18.70
N HIS A 83 -29.35 3.52 -18.51
CA HIS A 83 -29.65 4.84 -19.05
C HIS A 83 -28.65 5.28 -20.16
N GLN A 84 -27.75 4.38 -20.60
CA GLN A 84 -26.73 4.71 -21.59
C GLN A 84 -27.29 5.01 -22.99
N LYS A 85 -28.46 4.46 -23.35
CA LYS A 85 -29.07 4.65 -24.67
C LYS A 85 -29.62 6.06 -24.90
N ASP A 86 -30.15 6.67 -23.84
CA ASP A 86 -30.78 8.00 -23.89
C ASP A 86 -29.76 9.14 -23.65
N LYS A 87 -28.49 8.77 -23.48
CA LYS A 87 -27.40 9.71 -23.20
C LYS A 87 -27.02 10.50 -24.45
N THR A 88 -26.98 11.81 -24.30
CA THR A 88 -26.42 12.74 -25.29
C THR A 88 -25.15 13.40 -24.75
N LYS A 89 -24.25 13.82 -25.64
CA LYS A 89 -23.02 14.54 -25.27
C LYS A 89 -23.21 16.04 -25.48
N ALA A 90 -22.96 16.81 -24.44
CA ALA A 90 -22.95 18.27 -24.49
C ALA A 90 -21.50 18.77 -24.45
N PHE A 91 -21.11 19.55 -25.45
CA PHE A 91 -19.79 20.20 -25.55
C PHE A 91 -19.87 21.66 -25.08
N LEU A 92 -18.72 22.28 -24.84
CA LEU A 92 -18.60 23.67 -24.37
C LEU A 92 -19.32 23.95 -23.04
N SER A 93 -19.42 22.94 -22.17
CA SER A 93 -19.96 23.12 -20.82
C SER A 93 -19.16 24.15 -20.04
N GLY A 94 -19.84 24.94 -19.23
CA GLY A 94 -19.21 25.94 -18.36
C GLY A 94 -18.51 25.37 -17.15
N VAL A 95 -18.61 24.06 -16.93
CA VAL A 95 -18.11 23.40 -15.74
C VAL A 95 -17.42 22.09 -16.11
N THR A 96 -16.35 21.75 -15.40
CA THR A 96 -15.66 20.47 -15.49
C THR A 96 -15.28 19.98 -14.09
N VAL A 97 -14.77 18.76 -13.99
CA VAL A 97 -14.24 18.21 -12.75
C VAL A 97 -12.72 18.09 -12.80
N ASN A 98 -12.08 18.22 -11.64
CA ASN A 98 -10.66 17.91 -11.48
C ASN A 98 -10.39 17.09 -10.22
N GLU A 99 -9.22 16.44 -10.18
CA GLU A 99 -8.86 15.45 -9.16
C GLU A 99 -7.61 15.83 -8.35
N TYR A 100 -7.04 17.01 -8.58
CA TYR A 100 -5.74 17.43 -8.04
C TYR A 100 -5.65 17.51 -6.51
N ARG A 101 -6.78 17.41 -5.81
CA ARG A 101 -6.86 17.47 -4.34
C ARG A 101 -7.02 16.09 -3.68
N GLY A 102 -7.03 15.01 -4.46
CA GLY A 102 -7.31 13.66 -3.96
C GLY A 102 -8.80 13.34 -3.85
N PHE A 103 -9.64 14.23 -4.39
CA PHE A 103 -11.08 14.07 -4.53
C PHE A 103 -11.55 14.87 -5.74
N THR A 104 -12.71 14.51 -6.28
CA THR A 104 -13.33 15.20 -7.40
C THR A 104 -13.87 16.56 -6.94
N ALA A 105 -13.39 17.64 -7.56
CA ALA A 105 -13.86 18.99 -7.29
C ALA A 105 -14.39 19.64 -8.58
N GLU A 106 -15.49 20.37 -8.44
CA GLU A 106 -16.00 21.24 -9.51
C GLU A 106 -15.04 22.38 -9.84
N VAL A 107 -14.89 22.65 -11.15
CA VAL A 107 -14.12 23.77 -11.70
C VAL A 107 -14.96 24.50 -12.73
N ALA A 108 -15.20 25.80 -12.51
CA ALA A 108 -15.79 26.68 -13.51
C ALA A 108 -14.77 26.97 -14.63
N LEU A 109 -15.21 26.85 -15.87
CA LEU A 109 -14.41 27.13 -17.07
C LEU A 109 -14.70 28.53 -17.62
N THR A 110 -13.64 29.30 -17.82
CA THR A 110 -13.67 30.54 -18.61
C THR A 110 -14.03 30.23 -20.06
N TRP A 111 -14.44 31.23 -20.84
CA TRP A 111 -14.74 31.07 -22.27
C TRP A 111 -13.63 30.34 -23.04
N TRP A 112 -12.37 30.73 -22.85
CA TRP A 112 -11.21 30.04 -23.42
C TRP A 112 -11.05 28.62 -22.89
N GLY A 113 -11.27 28.41 -21.59
CA GLY A 113 -11.28 27.07 -20.98
C GLY A 113 -12.31 26.13 -21.60
N ARG A 114 -13.50 26.62 -21.95
CA ARG A 114 -14.54 25.82 -22.62
C ARG A 114 -14.08 25.36 -24.00
N ILE A 115 -13.46 26.25 -24.77
CA ILE A 115 -12.92 25.95 -26.10
C ILE A 115 -11.77 24.93 -25.99
N VAL A 116 -10.82 25.13 -25.08
CA VAL A 116 -9.71 24.20 -24.85
C VAL A 116 -10.22 22.82 -24.42
N SER A 117 -11.18 22.78 -23.48
CA SER A 117 -11.83 21.55 -23.03
C SER A 117 -12.49 20.79 -24.19
N TRP A 118 -13.11 21.52 -25.13
CA TRP A 118 -13.70 20.91 -26.32
C TRP A 118 -12.65 20.33 -27.27
N PHE A 119 -11.52 21.02 -27.51
CA PHE A 119 -10.40 20.47 -28.29
C PHE A 119 -9.75 19.25 -27.63
N GLN A 120 -9.76 19.17 -26.30
CA GLN A 120 -9.31 18.00 -25.53
C GLN A 120 -10.32 16.86 -25.51
N GLY A 121 -11.48 17.02 -26.16
CA GLY A 121 -12.52 16.00 -26.25
C GLY A 121 -13.28 15.77 -24.94
N LEU A 122 -13.20 16.68 -23.97
CA LEU A 122 -13.98 16.63 -22.73
C LEU A 122 -15.42 17.06 -23.01
N TYR A 123 -16.39 16.29 -22.50
CA TYR A 123 -17.82 16.53 -22.68
C TYR A 123 -18.59 16.24 -21.39
N GLN A 124 -19.79 16.80 -21.30
CA GLN A 124 -20.75 16.49 -20.25
C GLN A 124 -21.81 15.53 -20.79
N GLU A 125 -22.22 14.57 -19.97
CA GLU A 125 -23.30 13.65 -20.30
C GLU A 125 -24.64 14.31 -19.99
N HIS A 126 -25.63 14.16 -20.87
CA HIS A 126 -26.92 14.81 -20.75
C HIS A 126 -28.08 13.88 -21.06
N TRP A 127 -29.10 13.91 -20.20
CA TRP A 127 -30.36 13.17 -20.33
C TRP A 127 -31.54 14.14 -20.28
N ARG A 128 -32.46 14.04 -21.24
CA ARG A 128 -33.68 14.87 -21.29
C ARG A 128 -34.79 14.26 -20.43
N ILE A 129 -35.44 15.06 -19.58
CA ILE A 129 -36.53 14.60 -18.70
C ILE A 129 -37.89 15.08 -19.24
N THR A 130 -38.00 16.35 -19.59
CA THR A 130 -39.19 16.93 -20.23
C THR A 130 -38.78 18.00 -21.22
N ASP A 131 -39.59 18.17 -22.26
CA ASP A 131 -39.43 19.30 -23.18
C ASP A 131 -39.78 20.63 -22.48
N LEU A 132 -39.09 21.69 -22.87
CA LEU A 132 -39.33 23.04 -22.35
C LEU A 132 -40.67 23.55 -22.90
N ASP A 133 -41.62 23.83 -22.01
CA ASP A 133 -42.93 24.36 -22.38
C ASP A 133 -42.97 25.88 -22.16
N LEU A 134 -42.93 26.64 -23.26
CA LEU A 134 -43.01 28.10 -23.28
C LEU A 134 -44.44 28.63 -23.44
N SER A 135 -45.47 27.78 -23.26
CA SER A 135 -46.87 28.23 -23.32
C SER A 135 -47.17 29.31 -22.26
N LEU A 136 -48.06 30.26 -22.58
CA LEU A 136 -48.43 31.37 -21.69
C LEU A 136 -48.90 30.94 -20.30
N LYS A 137 -49.40 29.69 -20.14
CA LYS A 137 -49.80 29.12 -18.85
C LYS A 137 -48.62 28.65 -18.00
N ASN A 138 -47.55 28.13 -18.61
CA ASN A 138 -46.44 27.47 -17.91
C ASN A 138 -45.14 28.29 -17.94
N ILE A 139 -45.09 29.39 -18.69
CA ILE A 139 -43.91 30.28 -18.79
C ILE A 139 -43.53 30.97 -17.48
N SER A 140 -44.44 30.98 -16.49
CA SER A 140 -44.21 31.55 -15.15
C SER A 140 -43.94 30.48 -14.08
N HIS A 141 -43.74 29.22 -14.49
CA HIS A 141 -43.54 28.09 -13.58
C HIS A 141 -42.14 27.51 -13.72
N TYR A 142 -41.62 27.00 -12.59
CA TYR A 142 -40.38 26.22 -12.57
C TYR A 142 -40.53 24.97 -13.45
N GLN A 143 -39.50 24.63 -14.23
CA GLN A 143 -39.47 23.42 -15.06
C GLN A 143 -38.10 22.74 -14.98
N LEU A 144 -38.08 21.41 -14.93
CA LEU A 144 -36.86 20.59 -14.96
C LEU A 144 -36.77 19.85 -16.30
N THR A 145 -35.88 20.27 -17.19
CA THR A 145 -35.82 19.76 -18.57
C THR A 145 -34.80 18.65 -18.76
N GLY A 146 -33.81 18.51 -17.89
CA GLY A 146 -32.84 17.44 -18.00
C GLY A 146 -31.82 17.33 -16.87
N ILE A 147 -31.06 16.25 -16.92
CA ILE A 147 -29.93 15.95 -16.02
C ILE A 147 -28.64 16.14 -16.80
N GLN A 148 -27.62 16.67 -16.14
CA GLN A 148 -26.27 16.70 -16.66
C GLN A 148 -25.30 16.04 -15.69
N MET A 149 -24.31 15.30 -16.19
CA MET A 149 -23.28 14.69 -15.35
C MET A 149 -21.88 14.90 -15.93
N CYS A 150 -20.94 15.19 -15.04
CA CYS A 150 -19.51 15.16 -15.32
C CYS A 150 -18.84 14.15 -14.39
N HIS A 151 -18.22 13.13 -14.97
CA HIS A 151 -17.64 12.03 -14.21
C HIS A 151 -16.17 12.28 -13.90
N GLY A 152 -15.82 12.19 -12.62
CA GLY A 152 -14.44 12.12 -12.13
C GLY A 152 -14.06 10.69 -11.73
N ASN A 153 -12.82 10.55 -11.26
CA ASN A 153 -12.31 9.27 -10.75
C ASN A 153 -12.87 8.94 -9.36
N HIS A 154 -13.05 9.98 -8.53
CA HIS A 154 -13.50 9.85 -7.13
C HIS A 154 -14.91 10.41 -6.90
N GLY A 155 -15.67 10.68 -7.96
CA GLY A 155 -16.97 11.31 -7.82
C GLY A 155 -17.66 11.57 -9.14
N THR A 156 -18.92 12.00 -9.07
CA THR A 156 -19.71 12.44 -10.22
C THR A 156 -20.42 13.73 -9.86
N LEU A 157 -20.15 14.77 -10.63
CA LEU A 157 -20.84 16.04 -10.52
C LEU A 157 -22.15 15.96 -11.29
N ILE A 158 -23.25 16.30 -10.62
CA ILE A 158 -24.62 16.20 -11.15
C ILE A 158 -25.25 17.58 -11.14
N GLY A 159 -25.65 18.05 -12.31
CA GLY A 159 -26.39 19.28 -12.52
C GLY A 159 -27.77 19.01 -13.11
N PHE A 160 -28.64 20.01 -13.02
CA PHE A 160 -30.00 19.96 -13.55
C PHE A 160 -30.26 21.14 -14.47
N ASN A 161 -30.76 20.86 -15.68
CA ASN A 161 -31.23 21.89 -16.62
C ASN A 161 -32.60 22.35 -16.16
N GLN A 162 -32.70 23.60 -15.73
CA GLN A 162 -33.89 24.12 -15.09
C GLN A 162 -34.25 25.50 -15.65
N PHE A 163 -35.55 25.80 -15.67
CA PHE A 163 -36.09 27.11 -16.04
C PHE A 163 -36.80 27.73 -14.84
N LEU A 164 -36.63 29.04 -14.64
CA LEU A 164 -37.20 29.81 -13.51
C LEU A 164 -36.90 29.22 -12.12
N VAL A 165 -35.63 28.92 -11.87
CA VAL A 165 -35.18 28.46 -10.56
C VAL A 165 -35.28 29.61 -9.54
N PRO A 166 -35.91 29.40 -8.37
CA PRO A 166 -35.92 30.38 -7.31
C PRO A 166 -34.50 30.71 -6.84
N GLY A 167 -34.28 31.96 -6.43
CA GLY A 167 -33.01 32.37 -5.82
C GLY A 167 -32.69 31.54 -4.57
N ILE A 168 -31.39 31.35 -4.32
CA ILE A 168 -30.85 30.52 -3.23
C ILE A 168 -31.01 31.21 -1.85
N GLY A 169 -31.16 32.53 -1.82
CA GLY A 169 -31.12 33.31 -0.57
C GLY A 169 -29.73 33.25 0.10
N THR A 170 -29.68 33.26 1.44
CA THR A 170 -28.45 33.15 2.25
C THR A 170 -28.08 31.70 2.60
N LYS A 171 -28.64 30.73 1.88
CA LYS A 171 -28.55 29.30 2.20
C LYS A 171 -27.11 28.74 2.17
N TYR A 172 -26.23 29.32 1.33
CA TYR A 172 -24.89 28.81 1.08
C TYR A 172 -23.75 29.81 1.33
N ASN A 173 -24.06 31.08 1.58
CA ASN A 173 -23.06 32.13 1.78
C ASN A 173 -23.61 33.25 2.67
N ASP A 174 -22.68 33.94 3.34
CA ASP A 174 -22.99 35.15 4.08
C ASP A 174 -23.39 36.24 3.08
N PRO A 175 -24.49 36.98 3.29
CA PRO A 175 -24.87 38.10 2.43
C PRO A 175 -23.81 39.21 2.34
N ASN A 176 -22.86 39.27 3.27
CA ASN A 176 -21.72 40.19 3.26
C ASN A 176 -20.47 39.60 2.59
N ASP A 177 -20.52 38.38 2.05
CA ASP A 177 -19.41 37.79 1.31
C ASP A 177 -19.17 38.56 0.00
N SER A 178 -17.93 38.99 -0.20
CA SER A 178 -17.49 39.76 -1.37
C SER A 178 -17.46 38.96 -2.69
N GLN A 179 -17.63 37.63 -2.64
CA GLN A 179 -17.66 36.79 -3.84
C GLN A 179 -19.00 36.92 -4.57
N GLN A 180 -18.95 37.41 -5.81
CA GLN A 180 -20.14 37.50 -6.69
C GLN A 180 -20.70 36.12 -7.07
N GLU A 181 -19.85 35.11 -7.24
CA GLU A 181 -20.25 33.72 -7.49
C GLU A 181 -19.42 32.77 -6.61
N PRO A 182 -20.06 31.93 -5.77
CA PRO A 182 -19.37 30.93 -4.98
C PRO A 182 -18.79 29.82 -5.88
N LEU A 183 -17.59 29.33 -5.59
CA LEU A 183 -17.07 28.11 -6.24
C LEU A 183 -18.03 26.91 -5.99
N GLY A 184 -18.36 26.18 -7.06
CA GLY A 184 -19.44 25.17 -7.13
C GLY A 184 -19.18 23.82 -6.44
N ASN A 185 -18.75 23.79 -5.19
CA ASN A 185 -18.77 22.54 -4.39
C ASN A 185 -19.62 22.71 -3.14
N THR A 186 -20.79 23.35 -3.32
CA THR A 186 -21.72 23.69 -2.24
C THR A 186 -22.40 22.45 -1.67
N LYS A 187 -22.75 21.47 -2.51
CA LYS A 187 -23.46 20.24 -2.12
C LYS A 187 -22.61 19.01 -2.41
N ARG A 188 -22.35 18.19 -1.39
CA ARG A 188 -21.61 16.93 -1.51
C ARG A 188 -22.36 15.81 -0.81
N VAL A 189 -22.53 14.68 -1.48
CA VAL A 189 -23.15 13.46 -0.93
C VAL A 189 -22.07 12.41 -0.81
N PHE A 190 -21.71 12.04 0.42
CA PHE A 190 -20.80 10.92 0.65
C PHE A 190 -21.55 9.60 0.52
N ILE A 191 -21.03 8.73 -0.35
CA ILE A 191 -21.55 7.39 -0.61
C ILE A 191 -20.60 6.38 0.03
N THR A 192 -21.14 5.36 0.66
CA THR A 192 -20.39 4.28 1.33
C THR A 192 -20.76 2.92 0.74
N ASP A 193 -19.92 1.91 0.94
CA ASP A 193 -20.19 0.54 0.49
C ASP A 193 -21.54 -0.01 1.00
N LYS A 194 -21.83 0.22 2.29
CA LYS A 194 -23.13 -0.16 2.90
C LYS A 194 -24.32 0.54 2.24
N LEU A 195 -24.14 1.81 1.83
CA LEU A 195 -25.18 2.54 1.13
C LEU A 195 -25.41 1.96 -0.27
N VAL A 196 -24.35 1.62 -0.99
CA VAL A 196 -24.46 0.99 -2.32
C VAL A 196 -25.25 -0.31 -2.22
N ASP A 197 -24.92 -1.17 -1.27
CA ASP A 197 -25.65 -2.44 -1.06
C ASP A 197 -27.14 -2.20 -0.79
N LYS A 198 -27.45 -1.21 0.03
CA LYS A 198 -28.82 -0.81 0.33
C LYS A 198 -29.54 -0.27 -0.90
N LEU A 199 -28.90 0.58 -1.70
CA LEU A 199 -29.49 1.16 -2.90
C LEU A 199 -29.82 0.09 -3.95
N ILE A 200 -28.92 -0.89 -4.12
CA ILE A 200 -29.11 -2.01 -5.06
C ILE A 200 -30.25 -2.92 -4.61
N ALA A 201 -30.36 -3.19 -3.30
CA ALA A 201 -31.43 -4.02 -2.75
C ALA A 201 -32.80 -3.33 -2.71
N LEU A 202 -32.84 -1.99 -2.87
CA LEU A 202 -34.03 -1.20 -2.66
C LEU A 202 -34.98 -1.22 -3.87
N ASN A 203 -36.25 -1.53 -3.64
CA ASN A 203 -37.28 -1.42 -4.66
C ASN A 203 -37.77 0.04 -4.78
N ILE A 204 -37.20 0.75 -5.74
CA ILE A 204 -37.48 2.17 -6.02
C ILE A 204 -38.96 2.44 -6.28
N LYS A 205 -39.71 1.47 -6.82
CA LYS A 205 -41.14 1.65 -7.17
C LYS A 205 -42.04 1.87 -5.95
N ASN A 206 -41.64 1.38 -4.77
CA ASN A 206 -42.45 1.50 -3.55
C ASN A 206 -42.22 2.83 -2.81
N ILE A 207 -41.31 3.68 -3.29
CA ILE A 207 -40.97 4.95 -2.64
C ILE A 207 -41.91 6.05 -3.11
N LYS A 208 -42.53 6.74 -2.15
CA LYS A 208 -43.30 7.97 -2.41
C LYS A 208 -42.36 9.17 -2.51
N PHE A 209 -41.81 9.39 -3.70
CA PHE A 209 -40.85 10.48 -3.94
C PHE A 209 -41.39 11.89 -3.64
N GLU A 210 -42.70 12.10 -3.77
CA GLU A 210 -43.33 13.36 -3.34
C GLU A 210 -43.08 13.64 -1.85
N SER A 211 -43.23 12.63 -0.99
CA SER A 211 -42.96 12.76 0.44
C SER A 211 -41.49 13.06 0.69
N VAL A 212 -40.60 12.36 -0.02
CA VAL A 212 -39.14 12.51 0.09
C VAL A 212 -38.69 13.94 -0.26
N CYS A 213 -39.22 14.52 -1.34
CA CYS A 213 -38.84 15.86 -1.77
C CYS A 213 -39.42 16.97 -0.88
N LYS A 214 -40.59 16.74 -0.26
CA LYS A 214 -41.25 17.71 0.63
C LYS A 214 -40.76 17.64 2.08
N SER A 215 -40.26 16.49 2.53
CA SER A 215 -39.69 16.36 3.87
C SER A 215 -38.30 17.00 3.97
N PRO A 216 -37.86 17.41 5.17
CA PRO A 216 -36.45 17.68 5.43
C PRO A 216 -35.57 16.46 5.13
N HIS A 217 -34.27 16.69 4.96
CA HIS A 217 -33.32 15.59 4.82
C HIS A 217 -33.27 14.76 6.12
N PRO A 218 -33.18 13.41 6.10
CA PRO A 218 -33.23 12.59 7.31
C PRO A 218 -32.11 12.92 8.31
N GLN A 219 -30.94 13.27 7.78
CA GLN A 219 -29.75 13.68 8.54
C GLN A 219 -29.66 15.22 8.73
N SER A 220 -30.77 15.94 8.57
CA SER A 220 -30.79 17.38 8.83
C SER A 220 -30.76 17.70 10.31
N ILE A 221 -30.28 18.90 10.65
CA ILE A 221 -30.14 19.39 12.02
C ILE A 221 -30.94 20.67 12.18
N GLU A 222 -31.35 20.94 13.42
CA GLU A 222 -31.90 22.24 13.78
C GLU A 222 -30.79 23.29 13.88
N VAL A 223 -30.89 24.34 13.08
CA VAL A 223 -29.95 25.48 13.13
C VAL A 223 -30.49 26.53 14.08
N SER A 224 -29.79 26.71 15.21
CA SER A 224 -30.09 27.70 16.26
C SER A 224 -29.52 29.08 15.95
N ASP A 225 -28.26 29.17 15.50
CA ASP A 225 -27.58 30.43 15.12
C ASP A 225 -27.21 30.43 13.62
N PRO A 226 -27.98 31.15 12.77
CA PRO A 226 -27.68 31.27 11.35
C PRO A 226 -26.35 31.94 11.04
N GLN A 227 -25.89 32.92 11.84
CA GLN A 227 -24.65 33.63 11.57
C GLN A 227 -23.44 32.76 11.88
N GLU A 228 -23.46 32.01 12.99
CA GLU A 228 -22.40 31.05 13.30
C GLU A 228 -22.32 29.94 12.25
N ARG A 229 -23.46 29.50 11.72
CA ARG A 229 -23.49 28.54 10.61
C ARG A 229 -22.79 29.10 9.37
N LEU A 230 -23.05 30.36 9.01
CA LEU A 230 -22.41 31.03 7.88
C LEU A 230 -20.89 31.17 8.06
N ASP A 231 -20.45 31.58 9.25
CA ASP A 231 -19.02 31.67 9.59
C ASP A 231 -18.32 30.30 9.42
N LYS A 232 -18.93 29.21 9.91
CA LYS A 232 -18.40 27.84 9.77
C LYS A 232 -18.36 27.38 8.31
N MET A 233 -19.39 27.68 7.52
CA MET A 233 -19.39 27.39 6.07
C MET A 233 -18.28 28.13 5.35
N HIS A 234 -18.07 29.40 5.70
CA HIS A 234 -17.00 30.22 5.14
C HIS A 234 -15.61 29.65 5.50
N ASP A 235 -15.39 29.25 6.75
CA ASP A 235 -14.14 28.61 7.19
C ASP A 235 -13.86 27.29 6.47
N TYR A 236 -14.88 26.43 6.31
CA TYR A 236 -14.76 25.20 5.51
C TYR A 236 -14.35 25.52 4.07
N ARG A 237 -15.03 26.49 3.43
CA ARG A 237 -14.71 26.89 2.04
C ARG A 237 -13.30 27.47 1.93
N LYS A 238 -12.85 28.26 2.91
CA LYS A 238 -11.49 28.81 2.96
C LYS A 238 -10.46 27.70 3.08
N MET A 239 -10.66 26.76 4.01
CA MET A 239 -9.79 25.61 4.24
C MET A 239 -9.69 24.73 2.98
N GLN A 240 -10.82 24.45 2.35
CA GLN A 240 -10.89 23.68 1.11
C GLN A 240 -10.48 24.49 -0.12
N ARG A 241 -10.06 25.76 0.03
CA ARG A 241 -9.69 26.65 -1.08
C ARG A 241 -10.79 26.73 -2.16
N PHE A 242 -12.05 26.77 -1.71
CA PHE A 242 -13.25 27.07 -2.48
C PHE A 242 -13.59 28.57 -2.44
N MET A 243 -12.60 29.40 -2.12
CA MET A 243 -12.67 30.85 -2.22
C MET A 243 -11.73 31.34 -3.32
N SER A 244 -12.18 32.31 -4.12
CA SER A 244 -11.31 32.99 -5.08
C SER A 244 -10.24 33.79 -4.32
N LEU A 245 -8.96 33.61 -4.68
CA LEU A 245 -7.89 34.46 -4.14
C LEU A 245 -8.11 35.90 -4.60
N LYS A 246 -7.92 36.87 -3.70
CA LYS A 246 -7.90 38.29 -4.07
C LYS A 246 -6.88 38.49 -5.22
N PRO A 247 -7.18 39.37 -6.20
CA PRO A 247 -6.25 39.65 -7.30
C PRO A 247 -4.84 39.94 -6.80
N TRP A 248 -3.82 39.56 -7.58
CA TRP A 248 -2.42 39.65 -7.17
C TRP A 248 -2.02 41.07 -6.74
N TYR A 249 -2.54 42.11 -7.41
CA TYR A 249 -2.29 43.50 -7.04
C TYR A 249 -2.86 43.83 -5.66
N VAL A 250 -4.07 43.37 -5.31
CA VAL A 250 -4.66 43.57 -3.96
C VAL A 250 -3.81 42.87 -2.89
N ARG A 251 -3.28 41.68 -3.20
CA ARG A 251 -2.37 40.96 -2.29
C ARG A 251 -1.06 41.73 -2.08
N ILE A 252 -0.53 42.36 -3.12
CA ILE A 252 0.65 43.23 -3.02
C ILE A 252 0.34 44.52 -2.24
N TRP A 253 -0.78 45.18 -2.54
CA TRP A 253 -1.23 46.36 -1.80
C TRP A 253 -1.46 46.04 -0.32
N SER A 254 -1.96 44.85 0.01
CA SER A 254 -2.11 44.40 1.40
C SER A 254 -0.79 44.10 2.10
N TRP A 255 0.27 43.77 1.35
CA TRP A 255 1.61 43.62 1.89
C TRP A 255 2.25 44.99 2.19
N PHE A 256 2.03 45.98 1.32
CA PHE A 256 2.52 47.35 1.52
C PHE A 256 1.69 48.17 2.52
N PHE A 257 0.39 47.89 2.66
CA PHE A 257 -0.54 48.63 3.52
C PHE A 257 -1.38 47.66 4.36
N PRO A 258 -0.78 47.03 5.40
CA PRO A 258 -1.46 46.03 6.22
C PRO A 258 -2.71 46.57 6.92
N TRP A 259 -2.77 47.88 7.20
CA TRP A 259 -3.90 48.56 7.84
C TRP A 259 -5.12 48.77 6.94
N ILE A 260 -5.01 48.55 5.62
CA ILE A 260 -6.15 48.68 4.68
C ILE A 260 -6.94 47.36 4.59
N ASN A 261 -6.33 46.22 4.93
CA ASN A 261 -6.97 44.92 4.89
C ASN A 261 -7.48 44.54 6.30
N ASP A 262 -8.59 45.14 6.70
CA ASP A 262 -9.26 44.83 7.98
C ASP A 262 -10.08 43.52 7.86
N GLU A 263 -9.48 42.44 7.33
CA GLU A 263 -9.97 41.09 7.64
C GLU A 263 -9.53 40.79 9.07
N LYS A 264 -10.30 41.32 10.03
CA LYS A 264 -10.23 40.86 11.41
C LYS A 264 -10.52 39.37 11.39
N VAL A 265 -9.46 38.57 11.42
CA VAL A 265 -9.54 37.18 11.85
C VAL A 265 -10.19 37.27 13.21
N LYS A 266 -11.50 36.98 13.29
CA LYS A 266 -12.19 36.81 14.55
C LYS A 266 -11.56 35.57 15.18
N SER A 267 -10.42 35.74 15.83
CA SER A 267 -9.94 34.78 16.82
C SER A 267 -11.04 34.83 17.89
N LYS A 268 -12.03 33.92 17.80
CA LYS A 268 -12.86 33.59 18.94
C LYS A 268 -11.86 33.20 20.00
N SER A 269 -11.67 34.08 20.99
CA SER A 269 -10.88 33.74 22.16
C SER A 269 -11.41 32.40 22.67
N ILE A 270 -10.51 31.46 22.89
CA ILE A 270 -10.83 30.18 23.51
C ILE A 270 -11.21 30.51 24.96
N LYS A 271 -12.44 30.99 25.17
CA LYS A 271 -13.02 31.10 26.51
C LYS A 271 -13.00 29.69 27.06
N GLU A 272 -12.52 29.53 28.30
CA GLU A 272 -12.50 28.26 29.02
C GLU A 272 -13.79 27.48 28.73
N LYS A 273 -13.61 26.41 27.96
CA LYS A 273 -14.70 25.58 27.49
C LYS A 273 -15.08 24.66 28.64
N GLN A 274 -15.95 25.15 29.53
CA GLN A 274 -16.57 24.29 30.51
C GLN A 274 -17.39 23.22 29.77
N VAL A 275 -16.98 21.96 29.99
CA VAL A 275 -17.57 20.77 29.38
C VAL A 275 -18.26 19.93 30.45
N VAL A 276 -19.33 19.25 30.05
CA VAL A 276 -20.00 18.22 30.86
C VAL A 276 -19.79 16.88 30.18
N SER A 277 -19.28 15.89 30.92
CA SER A 277 -19.19 14.52 30.43
C SER A 277 -20.59 13.93 30.29
N LEU A 278 -20.91 13.39 29.11
CA LEU A 278 -22.15 12.68 28.82
C LEU A 278 -21.94 11.17 28.80
N TYR A 279 -20.76 10.72 28.34
CA TYR A 279 -20.40 9.32 28.27
C TYR A 279 -18.89 9.18 28.38
N GLU A 280 -18.42 8.20 29.15
CA GLU A 280 -17.00 7.95 29.34
C GLU A 280 -16.71 6.46 29.35
N SER A 281 -15.71 6.06 28.58
CA SER A 281 -15.20 4.70 28.50
C SER A 281 -13.69 4.74 28.26
N LYS A 282 -13.00 3.61 28.41
CA LYS A 282 -11.54 3.53 28.16
C LYS A 282 -11.12 3.95 26.75
N LYS A 283 -12.03 3.91 25.77
CA LYS A 283 -11.75 4.19 24.35
C LYS A 283 -12.39 5.48 23.86
N ILE A 284 -13.61 5.79 24.28
CA ILE A 284 -14.37 6.95 23.82
C ILE A 284 -14.92 7.75 24.99
N GLU A 285 -14.84 9.07 24.84
CA GLU A 285 -15.42 10.07 25.73
C GLU A 285 -16.31 11.01 24.90
N ILE A 286 -17.50 11.32 25.41
CA ILE A 286 -18.45 12.25 24.78
C ILE A 286 -18.74 13.35 25.77
N PHE A 287 -18.45 14.59 25.38
CA PHE A 287 -18.69 15.78 26.18
C PHE A 287 -19.67 16.72 25.50
N ARG A 288 -20.35 17.54 26.30
CA ARG A 288 -21.15 18.67 25.82
C ARG A 288 -20.57 19.97 26.33
N PHE A 289 -20.39 20.94 25.44
CA PHE A 289 -20.00 22.29 25.82
C PHE A 289 -21.18 23.04 26.47
N LEU A 290 -20.97 23.69 27.61
CA LEU A 290 -22.05 24.36 28.34
C LEU A 290 -22.62 25.59 27.60
N LYS A 291 -21.78 26.33 26.86
CA LYS A 291 -22.18 27.57 26.18
C LYS A 291 -22.67 27.36 24.75
N SER A 292 -21.98 26.54 23.97
CA SER A 292 -22.34 26.29 22.57
C SER A 292 -23.28 25.09 22.40
N HIS A 293 -23.45 24.25 23.42
CA HIS A 293 -24.17 22.97 23.37
C HIS A 293 -23.64 21.96 22.34
N GLU A 294 -22.51 22.26 21.68
CA GLU A 294 -21.80 21.35 20.80
C GLU A 294 -21.35 20.10 21.55
N ILE A 295 -21.30 18.99 20.83
CA ILE A 295 -20.86 17.69 21.32
C ILE A 295 -19.43 17.44 20.86
N LEU A 296 -18.51 17.24 21.79
CA LEU A 296 -17.14 16.81 21.52
C LEU A 296 -17.05 15.31 21.74
N VAL A 297 -16.74 14.57 20.68
CA VAL A 297 -16.38 13.14 20.79
C VAL A 297 -14.87 13.04 20.74
N ARG A 298 -14.27 12.42 21.76
CA ARG A 298 -12.86 12.03 21.79
C ARG A 298 -12.78 10.52 21.74
N GLU A 299 -11.97 9.98 20.86
CA GLU A 299 -11.76 8.55 20.69
C GLU A 299 -10.27 8.25 20.66
N ARG A 300 -9.82 7.27 21.44
CA ARG A 300 -8.44 6.80 21.46
C ARG A 300 -8.12 6.18 20.10
N LYS A 301 -7.09 6.70 19.44
CA LYS A 301 -6.65 6.20 18.14
C LYS A 301 -6.21 4.75 18.30
N PRO A 302 -6.58 3.84 17.38
CA PRO A 302 -6.21 2.44 17.51
C PRO A 302 -4.69 2.26 17.42
N ASN A 303 -4.16 1.15 17.93
CA ASN A 303 -2.73 0.84 17.81
C ASN A 303 -2.34 0.57 16.36
N ILE A 304 -1.04 0.67 16.08
CA ILE A 304 -0.50 0.32 14.76
C ILE A 304 -0.63 -1.19 14.58
N GLU A 305 -1.35 -1.63 13.54
CA GLU A 305 -1.49 -3.05 13.18
C GLU A 305 -0.96 -3.32 11.77
N ASN A 306 -0.90 -2.28 10.92
CA ASN A 306 -0.53 -2.41 9.52
C ASN A 306 0.66 -1.49 9.24
N ILE A 307 1.67 -2.00 8.53
CA ILE A 307 2.81 -1.18 8.09
C ILE A 307 2.97 -1.23 6.58
N VAL A 308 3.24 -0.07 5.98
CA VAL A 308 3.47 0.08 4.54
C VAL A 308 4.87 0.63 4.32
N PHE A 309 5.71 -0.09 3.58
CA PHE A 309 7.07 0.35 3.22
C PHE A 309 7.12 0.82 1.76
N CYS A 310 7.56 2.06 1.54
CA CYS A 310 7.78 2.54 0.18
C CYS A 310 9.03 1.93 -0.47
N GLY A 311 9.09 1.95 -1.79
CA GLY A 311 10.30 1.64 -2.55
C GLY A 311 11.35 2.75 -2.43
N GLY A 312 12.62 2.36 -2.57
CA GLY A 312 13.75 3.30 -2.52
C GLY A 312 15.13 2.68 -2.77
N GLY A 313 15.20 1.49 -3.37
CA GLY A 313 16.47 0.81 -3.65
C GLY A 313 17.35 0.68 -2.41
N ALA A 314 18.55 1.27 -2.46
CA ALA A 314 19.51 1.22 -1.37
C ALA A 314 19.09 1.97 -0.09
N LYS A 315 18.04 2.80 -0.14
CA LYS A 315 17.46 3.48 1.04
C LYS A 315 16.79 2.50 2.01
N ILE A 316 16.66 1.22 1.65
CA ILE A 316 16.11 0.15 2.50
C ILE A 316 16.74 0.08 3.91
N PHE A 317 17.99 0.51 4.08
CA PHE A 317 18.65 0.54 5.39
C PHE A 317 17.96 1.48 6.38
N ALA A 318 17.35 2.57 5.91
CA ALA A 318 16.55 3.42 6.78
C ALA A 318 15.27 2.70 7.27
N HIS A 319 14.67 1.81 6.46
CA HIS A 319 13.56 0.97 6.92
C HIS A 319 13.97 0.01 8.05
N VAL A 320 15.23 -0.47 8.06
CA VAL A 320 15.77 -1.28 9.17
C VAL A 320 15.78 -0.47 10.47
N GLY A 321 16.15 0.81 10.41
CA GLY A 321 16.06 1.73 11.54
C GLY A 321 14.64 1.88 12.10
N VAL A 322 13.65 2.00 11.22
CA VAL A 322 12.23 2.05 11.62
C VAL A 322 11.81 0.77 12.32
N TRP A 323 12.15 -0.39 11.74
CA TRP A 323 11.80 -1.68 12.33
C TRP A 323 12.49 -1.90 13.69
N LYS A 324 13.74 -1.43 13.83
CA LYS A 324 14.46 -1.44 15.10
C LYS A 324 13.73 -0.66 16.19
N ALA A 325 13.31 0.57 15.90
CA ALA A 325 12.58 1.40 16.86
C ALA A 325 11.23 0.76 17.26
N LEU A 326 10.51 0.15 16.31
CA LEU A 326 9.26 -0.57 16.59
C LEU A 326 9.49 -1.83 17.45
N ASN A 327 10.53 -2.61 17.16
CA ASN A 327 10.90 -3.78 17.94
C ASN A 327 11.28 -3.40 19.38
N GLU A 328 12.07 -2.34 19.58
CA GLU A 328 12.43 -1.82 20.91
C GLU A 328 11.20 -1.30 21.66
N ALA A 329 10.24 -0.70 20.96
CA ALA A 329 8.98 -0.26 21.52
C ALA A 329 7.97 -1.39 21.79
N LYS A 330 8.31 -2.65 21.46
CA LYS A 330 7.41 -3.82 21.50
C LYS A 330 6.11 -3.62 20.69
N ILE A 331 6.18 -2.84 19.62
CA ILE A 331 5.07 -2.63 18.69
C ILE A 331 5.27 -3.59 17.51
N TYR A 332 4.40 -4.59 17.40
CA TYR A 332 4.47 -5.63 16.37
C TYR A 332 3.25 -5.56 15.45
N PRO A 333 3.33 -4.82 14.32
CA PRO A 333 2.33 -4.89 13.26
C PRO A 333 2.20 -6.33 12.75
N ASP A 334 0.98 -6.71 12.34
CA ASP A 334 0.69 -8.05 11.83
C ASP A 334 0.49 -8.06 10.30
N LYS A 335 0.27 -6.90 9.69
CA LYS A 335 -0.02 -6.78 8.26
C LYS A 335 1.00 -5.88 7.59
N PHE A 336 1.54 -6.35 6.48
CA PHE A 336 2.66 -5.72 5.79
C PHE A 336 2.32 -5.49 4.33
N ALA A 337 2.61 -4.30 3.82
CA ALA A 337 2.57 -4.02 2.40
C ALA A 337 3.86 -3.33 1.96
N GLY A 338 4.34 -3.65 0.76
CA GLY A 338 5.56 -3.06 0.24
C GLY A 338 5.66 -3.07 -1.27
N SER A 339 6.46 -2.14 -1.78
CA SER A 339 6.77 -1.96 -3.19
C SER A 339 8.28 -1.85 -3.38
N SER A 340 8.84 -2.52 -4.40
CA SER A 340 10.29 -2.55 -4.66
C SER A 340 11.10 -3.00 -3.45
N ALA A 341 12.14 -2.27 -3.06
CA ALA A 341 12.90 -2.51 -1.83
C ALA A 341 12.02 -2.56 -0.56
N GLY A 342 10.89 -1.85 -0.54
CA GLY A 342 9.90 -1.93 0.53
C GLY A 342 9.19 -3.29 0.59
N ALA A 343 9.04 -4.00 -0.54
CA ALA A 343 8.48 -5.35 -0.56
C ALA A 343 9.42 -6.38 0.09
N ILE A 344 10.74 -6.21 -0.08
CA ILE A 344 11.75 -7.01 0.60
C ILE A 344 11.63 -6.80 2.11
N MET A 345 11.58 -5.54 2.57
CA MET A 345 11.40 -5.24 3.99
C MET A 345 10.08 -5.80 4.53
N ALA A 346 8.97 -5.61 3.81
CA ALA A 346 7.67 -6.13 4.19
C ALA A 346 7.68 -7.66 4.35
N LEU A 347 8.35 -8.39 3.44
CA LEU A 347 8.51 -9.84 3.54
C LEU A 347 9.30 -10.25 4.79
N LEU A 348 10.44 -9.61 5.05
CA LEU A 348 11.28 -9.96 6.20
C LEU A 348 10.55 -9.70 7.52
N CYS A 349 9.89 -8.55 7.67
CA CYS A 349 9.06 -8.27 8.85
C CYS A 349 7.89 -9.24 8.96
N TYR A 350 7.23 -9.57 7.84
CA TYR A 350 6.14 -10.54 7.79
C TYR A 350 6.56 -11.94 8.25
N LEU A 351 7.80 -12.37 7.99
CA LEU A 351 8.34 -13.65 8.46
C LEU A 351 8.78 -13.63 9.93
N GLY A 352 8.67 -12.49 10.61
CA GLY A 352 9.07 -12.34 12.01
C GLY A 352 10.57 -12.14 12.22
N TYR A 353 11.29 -11.61 11.22
CA TYR A 353 12.70 -11.23 11.42
C TYR A 353 12.82 -10.02 12.35
N SER A 354 13.78 -10.05 13.27
CA SER A 354 14.15 -8.87 14.08
C SER A 354 15.02 -7.90 13.27
N ALA A 355 15.07 -6.63 13.68
CA ALA A 355 15.92 -5.65 12.99
C ALA A 355 17.41 -6.04 12.95
N SER A 356 17.92 -6.70 14.00
CA SER A 356 19.31 -7.19 14.03
C SER A 356 19.53 -8.34 13.06
N GLU A 357 18.59 -9.27 12.95
CA GLU A 357 18.66 -10.36 11.98
C GLU A 357 18.60 -9.83 10.54
N ILE A 358 17.76 -8.82 10.26
CA ILE A 358 17.69 -8.17 8.94
C ILE A 358 19.01 -7.48 8.60
N GLU A 359 19.59 -6.73 9.54
CA GLU A 359 20.87 -6.06 9.33
C GLU A 359 22.00 -7.06 9.05
N GLU A 360 22.03 -8.18 9.79
CA GLU A 360 22.98 -9.26 9.58
C GLU A 360 22.80 -9.93 8.21
N LEU A 361 21.55 -10.21 7.81
CA LEU A 361 21.23 -10.76 6.50
C LEU A 361 21.74 -9.84 5.37
N PHE A 362 21.53 -8.53 5.48
CA PHE A 362 21.99 -7.56 4.49
C PHE A 362 23.51 -7.38 4.47
N LYS A 363 24.20 -7.47 5.62
CA LYS A 363 25.68 -7.44 5.68
C LYS A 363 26.28 -8.61 4.89
N HIS A 364 25.72 -9.81 5.05
CA HIS A 364 26.16 -11.00 4.34
C HIS A 364 25.99 -10.83 2.82
N PHE A 365 24.81 -10.41 2.35
CA PHE A 365 24.58 -10.21 0.91
C PHE A 365 25.50 -9.18 0.24
N LYS A 366 25.97 -8.15 0.95
CA LYS A 366 26.82 -7.09 0.39
C LYS A 366 28.31 -7.45 0.33
N ASN A 367 28.87 -8.06 1.38
CA ASN A 367 30.31 -8.34 1.48
C ASN A 367 30.81 -9.31 0.39
N GLU A 368 29.88 -9.89 -0.36
CA GLU A 368 30.11 -11.06 -1.18
C GLU A 368 29.73 -10.81 -2.64
N HIS A 369 29.48 -9.56 -3.05
CA HIS A 369 29.21 -9.13 -4.43
C HIS A 369 27.97 -9.80 -5.11
N LEU A 370 27.12 -10.50 -4.36
CA LEU A 370 25.96 -11.25 -4.88
C LEU A 370 24.80 -10.38 -5.36
N VAL A 371 24.70 -9.18 -4.80
CA VAL A 371 23.78 -8.13 -5.24
C VAL A 371 24.62 -6.94 -5.67
N HIS A 372 25.24 -7.06 -6.85
CA HIS A 372 25.67 -5.90 -7.63
C HIS A 372 24.50 -5.47 -8.49
N PHE A 373 24.02 -4.25 -8.28
CA PHE A 373 23.11 -3.61 -9.20
C PHE A 373 23.91 -2.74 -10.19
N ASP A 374 25.03 -3.28 -10.70
CA ASP A 374 25.76 -2.65 -11.80
C ASP A 374 25.11 -3.11 -13.10
N ILE A 375 24.72 -2.16 -13.94
CA ILE A 375 24.02 -2.43 -15.21
C ILE A 375 24.94 -3.21 -16.15
N ASN A 376 24.86 -4.54 -16.13
CA ASN A 376 25.41 -5.40 -17.18
C ASN A 376 24.31 -5.73 -18.19
N ILE A 377 24.59 -5.40 -19.46
CA ILE A 377 23.69 -5.39 -20.63
C ILE A 377 23.01 -6.76 -20.95
N ASN A 378 23.28 -7.83 -20.18
CA ASN A 378 22.74 -9.17 -20.40
C ASN A 378 21.68 -9.67 -19.37
N GLY A 379 21.38 -8.93 -18.29
CA GLY A 379 20.10 -8.94 -17.53
C GLY A 379 19.51 -10.23 -16.92
N PHE A 380 19.98 -11.44 -17.21
CA PHE A 380 19.39 -12.70 -16.68
C PHE A 380 19.94 -13.12 -15.31
N SER A 381 21.12 -12.63 -14.92
CA SER A 381 21.89 -13.19 -13.80
C SER A 381 21.50 -12.63 -12.42
N GLU A 382 21.00 -11.39 -12.35
CA GLU A 382 20.85 -10.65 -11.08
C GLU A 382 19.43 -10.74 -10.48
N ALA A 383 18.39 -10.83 -11.32
CA ALA A 383 17.05 -11.07 -10.82
C ALA A 383 16.94 -12.47 -10.19
N ASP A 384 17.58 -13.46 -10.80
CA ASP A 384 17.65 -14.82 -10.26
C ASP A 384 18.51 -14.89 -9.00
N SER A 385 19.61 -14.12 -8.89
CA SER A 385 20.39 -14.05 -7.64
C SER A 385 19.60 -13.41 -6.50
N LEU A 386 18.88 -12.32 -6.76
CA LEU A 386 17.94 -11.71 -5.80
C LEU A 386 16.86 -12.72 -5.40
N LYS A 387 16.31 -13.46 -6.35
CA LYS A 387 15.33 -14.52 -6.07
C LYS A 387 15.90 -15.58 -5.13
N THR A 388 17.12 -16.06 -5.40
CA THR A 388 17.79 -17.06 -4.57
C THR A 388 18.06 -16.53 -3.16
N ALA A 389 18.45 -15.26 -3.03
CA ALA A 389 18.62 -14.61 -1.72
C ALA A 389 17.30 -14.55 -0.94
N LEU A 390 16.18 -14.24 -1.62
CA LEU A 390 14.84 -14.25 -1.04
C LEU A 390 14.38 -15.67 -0.67
N ASP A 391 14.63 -16.66 -1.54
CA ASP A 391 14.35 -18.08 -1.27
C ASP A 391 15.11 -18.55 -0.03
N TYR A 392 16.38 -18.17 0.11
CA TYR A 392 17.18 -18.49 1.28
C TYR A 392 16.64 -17.81 2.55
N ALA A 393 16.32 -16.51 2.50
CA ALA A 393 15.75 -15.81 3.65
C ALA A 393 14.44 -16.47 4.11
N ILE A 394 13.54 -16.80 3.18
CA ILE A 394 12.30 -17.52 3.50
C ILE A 394 12.61 -18.89 4.11
N ALA A 395 13.45 -19.69 3.45
CA ALA A 395 13.77 -21.05 3.89
C ALA A 395 14.46 -21.08 5.25
N TYR A 396 15.37 -20.13 5.51
CA TYR A 396 16.11 -20.03 6.76
C TYR A 396 15.17 -19.78 7.95
N LYS A 397 14.29 -18.77 7.84
CA LYS A 397 13.34 -18.46 8.91
C LYS A 397 12.31 -19.56 9.10
N LEU A 398 11.80 -20.13 8.00
CA LEU A 398 10.89 -21.27 8.07
C LEU A 398 11.54 -22.47 8.73
N ASN A 399 12.81 -22.78 8.45
CA ASN A 399 13.50 -23.90 9.08
C ASN A 399 13.62 -23.70 10.60
N GLN A 400 13.89 -22.47 11.06
CA GLN A 400 13.87 -22.14 12.49
C GLN A 400 12.50 -22.40 13.11
N ILE A 401 11.43 -21.86 12.50
CA ILE A 401 10.05 -21.98 12.99
C ILE A 401 9.59 -23.46 13.00
N VAL A 402 9.81 -24.16 11.90
CA VAL A 402 9.41 -25.58 11.73
C VAL A 402 10.14 -26.46 12.75
N THR A 403 11.41 -26.17 13.04
CA THR A 403 12.19 -26.89 14.06
C THR A 403 11.69 -26.58 15.48
N GLU A 404 11.48 -25.30 15.80
CA GLU A 404 10.99 -24.84 17.10
C GLU A 404 9.61 -25.43 17.43
N TYR A 405 8.69 -25.40 16.46
CA TYR A 405 7.31 -25.88 16.63
C TYR A 405 7.11 -27.36 16.25
N GLN A 406 8.18 -28.07 15.86
CA GLN A 406 8.16 -29.49 15.47
C GLN A 406 7.14 -29.81 14.36
N ILE A 407 7.03 -28.93 13.37
CA ILE A 407 6.14 -29.07 12.20
C ILE A 407 6.96 -29.70 11.05
N PRO A 408 6.36 -30.42 10.08
CA PRO A 408 7.10 -30.84 8.88
C PRO A 408 7.43 -29.64 7.96
N TYR A 409 8.66 -29.61 7.43
CA TYR A 409 9.07 -28.58 6.48
C TYR A 409 8.24 -28.67 5.18
N PRO A 410 7.71 -27.54 4.65
CA PRO A 410 6.87 -27.53 3.46
C PRO A 410 7.59 -28.06 2.22
N GLN A 411 6.84 -28.72 1.35
CA GLN A 411 7.36 -29.31 0.11
C GLN A 411 7.08 -28.42 -1.10
N GLY A 412 8.08 -28.27 -1.97
CA GLY A 412 7.93 -27.47 -3.20
C GLY A 412 7.99 -25.97 -2.95
N LYS A 413 7.41 -25.18 -3.86
CA LYS A 413 7.51 -23.71 -3.81
C LYS A 413 6.83 -23.15 -2.57
N ILE A 414 7.47 -22.20 -1.91
CA ILE A 414 6.87 -21.46 -0.80
C ILE A 414 5.95 -20.37 -1.36
N THR A 415 4.64 -20.61 -1.25
CA THR A 415 3.59 -19.71 -1.70
C THR A 415 2.94 -18.95 -0.53
N PHE A 416 2.13 -17.94 -0.82
CA PHE A 416 1.34 -17.26 0.22
C PHE A 416 0.46 -18.24 1.01
N ALA A 417 -0.16 -19.21 0.34
CA ALA A 417 -0.95 -20.26 0.98
C ALA A 417 -0.09 -21.20 1.84
N THR A 418 1.15 -21.46 1.43
CA THR A 418 2.09 -22.28 2.22
C THR A 418 2.45 -21.61 3.53
N LEU A 419 2.76 -20.30 3.49
CA LEU A 419 3.07 -19.52 4.69
C LEU A 419 1.87 -19.40 5.63
N GLU A 420 0.67 -19.20 5.08
CA GLU A 420 -0.57 -19.21 5.86
C GLU A 420 -0.84 -20.57 6.52
N ALA A 421 -0.62 -21.68 5.80
CA ALA A 421 -0.79 -23.03 6.36
C ALA A 421 0.20 -23.31 7.51
N ILE A 422 1.42 -22.78 7.44
CA ILE A 422 2.39 -22.85 8.54
C ILE A 422 1.92 -22.00 9.72
N ARG A 423 1.54 -20.73 9.47
CA ARG A 423 1.03 -19.81 10.50
C ARG A 423 -0.17 -20.38 11.25
N GLN A 424 -1.09 -21.05 10.57
CA GLN A 424 -2.25 -21.70 11.19
C GLN A 424 -1.85 -22.87 12.12
N LYS A 425 -0.76 -23.58 11.80
CA LYS A 425 -0.21 -24.66 12.64
C LYS A 425 0.65 -24.13 13.80
N CYS A 426 1.22 -22.94 13.69
CA CYS A 426 2.00 -22.26 14.73
C CYS A 426 1.42 -20.89 15.12
N PRO A 427 0.28 -20.81 15.82
CA PRO A 427 -0.23 -19.53 16.30
C PRO A 427 0.79 -18.88 17.25
N GLY A 428 1.44 -17.79 16.81
CA GLY A 428 2.46 -17.08 17.59
C GLY A 428 3.90 -17.24 17.09
N CYS A 429 4.18 -17.97 16.00
CA CYS A 429 5.52 -18.13 15.42
C CYS A 429 6.12 -16.86 14.77
N GLY A 430 5.55 -15.68 15.03
CA GLY A 430 6.02 -14.40 14.49
C GLY A 430 5.63 -14.13 13.02
N ILE A 431 5.06 -15.09 12.30
CA ILE A 431 4.55 -14.86 10.94
C ILE A 431 3.30 -13.97 10.99
N GLY A 432 3.35 -12.85 10.26
CA GLY A 432 2.26 -11.90 10.14
C GLY A 432 0.99 -12.49 9.52
N LYS A 433 -0.14 -11.79 9.68
CA LYS A 433 -1.45 -12.18 9.15
C LYS A 433 -1.57 -11.92 7.64
N GLU A 434 -0.87 -10.92 7.12
CA GLU A 434 -1.04 -10.49 5.72
C GLU A 434 0.25 -9.88 5.16
N LEU A 435 0.62 -10.30 3.95
CA LEU A 435 1.69 -9.71 3.14
C LEU A 435 1.11 -9.29 1.79
N VAL A 436 1.31 -8.03 1.43
CA VAL A 436 0.91 -7.47 0.14
C VAL A 436 2.12 -6.93 -0.60
N VAL A 437 2.32 -7.39 -1.82
CA VAL A 437 3.43 -7.00 -2.69
C VAL A 437 2.87 -6.44 -3.98
N THR A 438 3.34 -5.28 -4.43
CA THR A 438 2.86 -4.67 -5.67
C THR A 438 3.82 -4.87 -6.84
N ALA A 439 3.26 -5.03 -8.04
CA ALA A 439 4.01 -4.96 -9.30
C ALA A 439 3.24 -4.12 -10.33
N THR A 440 3.94 -3.64 -11.34
CA THR A 440 3.34 -2.87 -12.43
C THR A 440 3.10 -3.79 -13.63
N ASN A 441 1.84 -3.98 -14.03
CA ASN A 441 1.51 -4.65 -15.28
C ASN A 441 1.74 -3.68 -16.44
N LYS A 442 2.72 -3.99 -17.28
CA LYS A 442 3.18 -3.11 -18.35
C LYS A 442 2.16 -2.97 -19.48
N ARG A 443 1.46 -4.06 -19.82
CA ARG A 443 0.49 -4.07 -20.92
C ARG A 443 -0.78 -3.30 -20.54
N GLN A 444 -1.26 -3.49 -19.31
CA GLN A 444 -2.50 -2.90 -18.83
C GLN A 444 -2.30 -1.49 -18.24
N GLY A 445 -1.07 -1.13 -17.83
CA GLY A 445 -0.79 0.13 -17.15
C GLY A 445 -1.42 0.21 -15.76
N THR A 446 -1.55 -0.94 -15.08
CA THR A 446 -2.22 -1.08 -13.78
C THR A 446 -1.29 -1.69 -12.74
N THR A 447 -1.56 -1.42 -11.46
CA THR A 447 -0.87 -2.09 -10.35
C THR A 447 -1.50 -3.47 -10.11
N ARG A 448 -0.68 -4.52 -10.12
CA ARG A 448 -1.04 -5.88 -9.71
C ARG A 448 -0.64 -6.08 -8.24
N TYR A 449 -1.56 -6.63 -7.45
CA TYR A 449 -1.34 -6.93 -6.04
C TYR A 449 -1.16 -8.45 -5.85
N PHE A 450 -0.05 -8.86 -5.25
CA PHE A 450 0.19 -10.23 -4.81
C PHE A 450 -0.04 -10.32 -3.30
N SER A 451 -0.87 -11.26 -2.88
CA SER A 451 -1.22 -11.50 -1.48
C SER A 451 -1.91 -12.85 -1.35
N LEU A 452 -2.19 -13.29 -0.13
CA LEU A 452 -2.99 -14.50 0.13
C LEU A 452 -4.38 -14.42 -0.55
N LEU A 453 -5.02 -13.25 -0.53
CA LEU A 453 -6.35 -13.05 -1.11
C LEU A 453 -6.34 -13.12 -2.64
N HIS A 454 -5.34 -12.49 -3.28
CA HIS A 454 -5.32 -12.30 -4.73
C HIS A 454 -4.54 -13.39 -5.47
N SER A 455 -3.54 -14.01 -4.82
CA SER A 455 -2.60 -14.91 -5.47
C SER A 455 -2.06 -15.98 -4.49
N PRO A 456 -2.93 -16.79 -3.87
CA PRO A 456 -2.55 -17.73 -2.80
C PRO A 456 -1.48 -18.74 -3.23
N ASN A 457 -1.55 -19.23 -4.47
CA ASN A 457 -0.65 -20.26 -5.00
C ASN A 457 0.60 -19.66 -5.69
N PHE A 458 0.79 -18.34 -5.64
CA PHE A 458 1.95 -17.70 -6.24
C PHE A 458 3.15 -17.73 -5.29
N GLU A 459 4.33 -17.94 -5.85
CA GLU A 459 5.59 -18.04 -5.11
C GLU A 459 5.98 -16.67 -4.54
N VAL A 460 6.23 -16.60 -3.22
CA VAL A 460 6.42 -15.32 -2.53
C VAL A 460 7.70 -14.63 -2.96
N SER A 461 8.79 -15.37 -3.10
CA SER A 461 10.07 -14.83 -3.59
C SER A 461 9.97 -14.30 -5.02
N GLU A 462 9.18 -14.94 -5.87
CA GLU A 462 8.93 -14.48 -7.25
C GLU A 462 8.16 -13.15 -7.24
N ALA A 463 7.12 -13.02 -6.40
CA ALA A 463 6.36 -11.78 -6.28
C ALA A 463 7.23 -10.60 -5.81
N VAL A 464 8.05 -10.82 -4.78
CA VAL A 464 8.96 -9.79 -4.24
C VAL A 464 10.06 -9.44 -5.24
N LYS A 465 10.64 -10.43 -5.92
CA LYS A 465 11.60 -10.21 -7.01
C LYS A 465 11.00 -9.34 -8.12
N THR A 466 9.80 -9.67 -8.61
CA THR A 466 9.12 -8.87 -9.64
C THR A 466 8.84 -7.46 -9.15
N SER A 467 8.43 -7.29 -7.89
CA SER A 467 8.22 -5.98 -7.28
C SER A 467 9.47 -5.12 -7.24
N ALA A 468 10.65 -5.73 -7.08
CA ALA A 468 11.97 -5.07 -7.04
C ALA A 468 12.68 -5.01 -8.40
N SER A 469 12.04 -5.46 -9.49
CA SER A 469 12.64 -5.51 -10.84
C SER A 469 12.46 -4.18 -11.60
N PHE A 470 13.25 -3.15 -11.24
CA PHE A 470 13.24 -1.84 -11.89
C PHE A 470 13.61 -1.89 -13.39
N PRO A 471 12.81 -1.36 -14.34
CA PRO A 471 12.96 -1.62 -15.79
C PRO A 471 14.29 -1.20 -16.44
N ILE A 472 14.96 -0.20 -15.87
CA ILE A 472 16.25 0.27 -16.37
C ILE A 472 17.38 -0.69 -15.97
N VAL A 473 17.19 -1.42 -14.86
CA VAL A 473 18.19 -2.31 -14.25
C VAL A 473 17.87 -3.78 -14.57
N TYR A 474 16.59 -4.14 -14.61
CA TYR A 474 16.10 -5.51 -14.75
C TYR A 474 15.12 -5.65 -15.91
N ARG A 475 15.14 -6.82 -16.57
CA ARG A 475 14.13 -7.17 -17.57
C ARG A 475 12.78 -7.41 -16.91
N SER A 476 11.71 -7.09 -17.62
CA SER A 476 10.34 -7.39 -17.21
C SER A 476 10.16 -8.88 -16.92
N THR A 477 9.50 -9.21 -15.80
CA THR A 477 9.15 -10.60 -15.47
C THR A 477 7.87 -10.97 -16.21
N LEU A 478 7.85 -12.13 -16.87
CA LEU A 478 6.64 -12.64 -17.51
C LEU A 478 5.81 -13.43 -16.49
N ILE A 479 4.63 -12.94 -16.16
CA ILE A 479 3.69 -13.60 -15.25
C ILE A 479 2.37 -13.79 -16.01
N ASP A 480 1.93 -15.04 -16.14
CA ASP A 480 0.71 -15.42 -16.87
C ASP A 480 0.66 -14.90 -18.32
N GLY A 481 1.81 -14.80 -18.99
CA GLY A 481 1.91 -14.29 -20.35
C GLY A 481 1.92 -12.75 -20.47
N GLU A 482 1.91 -12.03 -19.35
CA GLU A 482 1.97 -10.58 -19.30
C GLU A 482 3.29 -10.07 -18.69
N GLU A 483 3.84 -8.99 -19.25
CA GLU A 483 5.06 -8.37 -18.77
C GLU A 483 4.78 -7.52 -17.52
N HIS A 484 5.53 -7.80 -16.45
CA HIS A 484 5.45 -7.10 -15.18
C HIS A 484 6.80 -6.46 -14.83
N ASN A 485 6.73 -5.27 -14.23
CA ASN A 485 7.86 -4.47 -13.81
C ASN A 485 7.73 -4.10 -12.32
N ASP A 486 8.75 -3.41 -11.79
CA ASP A 486 8.77 -2.87 -10.43
C ASP A 486 7.45 -2.19 -10.02
N GLY A 487 6.99 -2.49 -8.81
CA GLY A 487 5.74 -1.96 -8.26
C GLY A 487 5.78 -0.45 -8.05
N GLY A 488 6.98 0.09 -7.78
CA GLY A 488 7.24 1.48 -7.45
C GLY A 488 7.05 2.45 -8.62
N ILE A 489 6.92 1.93 -9.85
CA ILE A 489 6.62 2.75 -11.03
C ILE A 489 5.23 3.38 -10.95
N LEU A 490 4.22 2.57 -10.62
CA LEU A 490 2.82 3.02 -10.54
C LEU A 490 2.34 3.23 -9.11
N ASN A 491 2.81 2.40 -8.18
CA ASN A 491 2.39 2.45 -6.78
C ASN A 491 3.60 2.21 -5.87
N ASN A 492 4.33 3.28 -5.57
CA ASN A 492 5.46 3.22 -4.64
C ASN A 492 5.01 3.12 -3.19
N PHE A 493 3.72 3.29 -2.92
CA PHE A 493 3.18 3.40 -1.58
C PHE A 493 1.81 2.70 -1.46
N PRO A 494 1.81 1.36 -1.34
CA PRO A 494 0.60 0.54 -1.41
C PRO A 494 -0.18 0.59 -0.10
N THR A 495 -0.96 1.66 0.07
CA THR A 495 -1.83 1.87 1.25
C THR A 495 -3.26 1.41 1.01
N GLU A 496 -3.66 1.26 -0.26
CA GLU A 496 -4.99 0.80 -0.68
C GLU A 496 -5.39 -0.59 -0.18
N PRO A 497 -4.47 -1.56 0.02
CA PRO A 497 -4.83 -2.86 0.58
C PRO A 497 -5.42 -2.77 1.99
N PHE A 498 -5.19 -1.68 2.71
CA PHE A 498 -5.68 -1.48 4.08
C PHE A 498 -6.81 -0.44 4.09
N SER A 499 -8.05 -0.90 3.91
CA SER A 499 -9.26 -0.08 4.03
C SER A 499 -9.65 0.15 5.50
N ASP A 500 -10.44 1.19 5.78
CA ASP A 500 -11.03 1.40 7.11
C ASP A 500 -11.78 0.13 7.56
N ASP A 501 -11.47 -0.37 8.75
CA ASP A 501 -12.09 -1.57 9.32
C ASP A 501 -13.32 -1.27 10.16
N HIS A 502 -13.69 0.02 10.26
CA HIS A 502 -14.80 0.52 11.07
C HIS A 502 -14.70 0.12 12.55
N SER A 503 -13.48 -0.13 13.05
CA SER A 503 -13.25 -0.45 14.47
C SER A 503 -13.44 0.76 15.40
N THR A 504 -13.45 1.97 14.83
CA THR A 504 -13.66 3.24 15.53
C THR A 504 -14.93 3.94 15.05
N LEU A 505 -15.57 4.68 15.96
CA LEU A 505 -16.71 5.54 15.62
C LEU A 505 -16.24 6.66 14.70
N LEU A 506 -15.21 7.38 15.11
CA LEU A 506 -14.58 8.44 14.33
C LEU A 506 -13.77 7.83 13.19
N GLU A 507 -13.76 8.53 12.06
CA GLU A 507 -12.96 8.19 10.89
C GLU A 507 -11.98 9.31 10.59
N SER A 508 -10.91 9.00 9.85
CA SER A 508 -10.04 10.06 9.35
C SER A 508 -10.76 10.93 8.31
N GLU A 509 -10.32 12.18 8.15
CA GLU A 509 -10.86 13.13 7.15
C GLU A 509 -10.91 12.53 5.73
N TYR A 510 -9.93 11.70 5.38
CA TYR A 510 -9.77 11.12 4.05
C TYR A 510 -10.16 9.63 3.95
N GLY A 511 -10.63 9.00 5.03
CA GLY A 511 -11.07 7.59 5.02
C GLY A 511 -9.95 6.59 4.82
N ASN A 512 -8.82 6.86 5.46
CA ASN A 512 -7.70 5.94 5.59
C ASN A 512 -7.90 5.07 6.82
N ASN A 513 -7.37 3.85 6.78
CA ASN A 513 -7.32 2.98 7.93
C ASN A 513 -6.40 3.60 9.01
N LEU A 514 -6.95 3.84 10.20
CA LEU A 514 -6.28 4.51 11.32
C LEU A 514 -5.14 3.68 11.95
N LYS A 515 -5.09 2.38 11.67
CA LYS A 515 -4.09 1.43 12.15
C LYS A 515 -2.86 1.32 11.25
N VAL A 516 -2.85 2.01 10.11
CA VAL A 516 -1.72 2.04 9.18
C VAL A 516 -0.64 2.98 9.70
N LEU A 517 0.60 2.48 9.73
CA LEU A 517 1.82 3.27 9.78
C LEU A 517 2.52 3.15 8.42
N ALA A 518 2.95 4.27 7.88
CA ALA A 518 3.39 4.33 6.51
C ALA A 518 4.80 4.94 6.45
N VAL A 519 5.76 4.22 5.87
CA VAL A 519 7.17 4.59 5.93
C VAL A 519 7.63 5.07 4.56
N LYS A 520 8.12 6.30 4.51
CA LYS A 520 8.62 6.93 3.28
C LYS A 520 9.97 7.62 3.51
N PHE A 521 10.72 7.81 2.45
CA PHE A 521 11.90 8.67 2.41
C PHE A 521 11.52 10.12 2.05
N ASP A 522 12.22 11.09 2.65
CA ASP A 522 12.23 12.47 2.16
C ASP A 522 12.91 12.46 0.80
N ASP A 523 12.28 13.12 -0.18
CA ASP A 523 12.64 12.96 -1.58
C ASP A 523 13.84 13.86 -2.00
N GLY A 524 14.67 14.29 -1.04
CA GLY A 524 15.95 14.98 -1.25
C GLY A 524 15.92 16.17 -2.24
N PRO A 525 17.09 16.63 -2.72
CA PRO A 525 17.17 17.56 -3.85
C PRO A 525 16.87 16.88 -5.19
N GLU A 526 16.88 15.55 -5.29
CA GLU A 526 16.57 14.82 -6.52
C GLU A 526 15.14 15.08 -6.98
N ARG A 527 14.14 14.91 -6.11
CA ARG A 527 12.76 15.23 -6.47
C ARG A 527 12.52 16.73 -6.46
N LYS A 528 13.23 17.55 -5.67
CA LYS A 528 13.15 19.01 -5.84
C LYS A 528 13.74 19.49 -7.16
N ALA A 529 14.74 18.82 -7.74
CA ALA A 529 15.34 19.15 -9.04
C ALA A 529 14.52 18.56 -10.19
N ILE A 530 14.07 17.30 -10.06
CA ILE A 530 13.11 16.66 -10.96
C ILE A 530 11.80 17.42 -10.94
N ASP A 531 11.19 17.77 -9.81
CA ASP A 531 9.96 18.59 -9.74
C ASP A 531 10.19 20.00 -10.32
N ARG A 532 11.33 20.68 -10.07
CA ARG A 532 11.60 22.02 -10.67
C ARG A 532 11.77 21.97 -12.18
N VAL A 533 12.36 20.88 -12.69
CA VAL A 533 12.57 20.66 -14.13
C VAL A 533 11.33 20.03 -14.78
N MET A 534 10.55 19.20 -14.07
CA MET A 534 9.43 18.39 -14.58
C MET A 534 8.06 19.01 -14.36
N ASP A 535 7.79 19.80 -13.31
CA ASP A 535 6.52 20.57 -13.24
C ASP A 535 6.41 21.55 -14.42
N ARG A 536 7.55 21.99 -14.97
CA ARG A 536 7.65 22.91 -16.11
C ARG A 536 7.79 22.21 -17.47
N VAL A 537 8.13 20.91 -17.49
CA VAL A 537 8.47 20.18 -18.72
C VAL A 537 7.59 18.94 -18.93
N TYR A 538 7.20 18.17 -17.92
CA TYR A 538 6.44 16.90 -18.09
C TYR A 538 4.93 17.06 -18.28
N ARG A 539 4.31 18.08 -17.68
CA ARG A 539 2.89 18.39 -17.96
C ARG A 539 2.67 18.88 -19.41
N GLU A 540 3.75 19.25 -20.13
CA GLU A 540 3.68 19.84 -21.47
C GLU A 540 4.48 19.07 -22.56
N ASN A 541 5.53 18.29 -22.24
CA ASN A 541 6.36 17.59 -23.24
C ASN A 541 5.93 16.14 -23.52
N VAL A 542 5.31 15.97 -24.70
CA VAL A 542 5.00 14.68 -25.34
C VAL A 542 6.23 13.77 -25.51
N VAL A 543 7.42 14.35 -25.72
CA VAL A 543 8.66 13.59 -26.02
C VAL A 543 9.22 12.86 -24.80
N LEU A 544 9.24 13.47 -23.61
CA LEU A 544 9.69 12.77 -22.39
C LEU A 544 8.68 11.71 -21.95
N ASN A 545 7.38 11.99 -22.07
CA ASN A 545 6.34 10.97 -21.88
C ASN A 545 6.51 9.79 -22.86
N TRP A 546 6.92 10.05 -24.10
CA TRP A 546 7.22 8.99 -25.08
C TRP A 546 8.46 8.17 -24.70
N ILE A 547 9.57 8.80 -24.28
CA ILE A 547 10.79 8.08 -23.84
C ILE A 547 10.49 7.24 -22.59
N TYR A 548 9.79 7.81 -21.61
CA TYR A 548 9.47 7.08 -20.38
C TYR A 548 8.46 5.95 -20.63
N ARG A 549 7.49 6.17 -21.52
CA ARG A 549 6.58 5.11 -22.00
C ARG A 549 7.33 4.01 -22.72
N LEU A 550 8.37 4.33 -23.48
CA LEU A 550 9.21 3.33 -24.15
C LEU A 550 10.03 2.51 -23.14
N LEU A 551 10.55 3.15 -22.08
CA LEU A 551 11.36 2.50 -21.04
C LEU A 551 10.54 1.68 -20.04
N THR A 552 9.38 2.20 -19.60
CA THR A 552 8.58 1.59 -18.52
C THR A 552 7.32 0.88 -19.02
N GLY A 553 6.91 1.15 -20.26
CA GLY A 553 5.65 0.69 -20.86
C GLY A 553 4.39 1.37 -20.32
N VAL A 554 4.53 2.30 -19.37
CA VAL A 554 3.41 3.04 -18.77
C VAL A 554 3.21 4.36 -19.51
N SER A 555 1.98 4.64 -19.96
CA SER A 555 1.66 5.84 -20.74
C SER A 555 1.65 7.15 -19.93
N ASP A 556 1.46 7.07 -18.61
CA ASP A 556 1.39 8.24 -17.71
C ASP A 556 1.92 7.92 -16.29
N PRO A 557 3.25 7.88 -16.09
CA PRO A 557 3.88 7.68 -14.78
C PRO A 557 3.70 8.88 -13.84
N ALA A 558 3.54 10.08 -14.38
CA ALA A 558 3.38 11.32 -13.61
C ALA A 558 2.08 11.29 -12.78
N SER A 559 1.03 10.66 -13.32
CA SER A 559 -0.19 10.39 -12.56
C SER A 559 0.04 9.50 -11.33
N GLY A 560 0.96 8.53 -11.40
CA GLY A 560 1.35 7.68 -10.26
C GLY A 560 2.02 8.49 -9.16
N TRP A 561 2.95 9.38 -9.52
CA TRP A 561 3.62 10.25 -8.56
C TRP A 561 2.71 11.29 -7.93
N GLU A 562 1.78 11.86 -8.71
CA GLU A 562 0.76 12.76 -8.18
C GLU A 562 -0.18 12.04 -7.22
N LYS A 563 -0.56 10.78 -7.53
CA LYS A 563 -1.29 9.91 -6.59
C LYS A 563 -0.51 9.68 -5.31
N ASP A 564 0.78 9.37 -5.37
CA ASP A 564 1.61 9.16 -4.17
C ASP A 564 1.74 10.43 -3.33
N ARG A 565 1.83 11.62 -3.95
CA ARG A 565 1.78 12.92 -3.24
C ARG A 565 0.45 13.11 -2.53
N LEU A 566 -0.67 12.74 -3.17
CA LEU A 566 -2.00 12.83 -2.57
C LEU A 566 -2.17 11.82 -1.42
N LYS A 567 -1.61 10.62 -1.55
CA LYS A 567 -1.58 9.64 -0.46
C LYS A 567 -0.82 10.17 0.75
N LEU A 568 0.31 10.84 0.56
CA LEU A 568 1.03 11.46 1.67
C LEU A 568 0.19 12.47 2.42
N ARG A 569 -0.58 13.30 1.71
CA ARG A 569 -1.51 14.23 2.36
C ARG A 569 -2.58 13.47 3.16
N LYS A 570 -3.11 12.38 2.62
CA LYS A 570 -4.10 11.51 3.27
C LYS A 570 -3.53 10.82 4.54
N TYR A 571 -2.27 10.40 4.50
CA TYR A 571 -1.59 9.67 5.58
C TYR A 571 -0.62 10.53 6.41
N ALA A 572 -0.69 11.86 6.36
CA ALA A 572 0.32 12.74 6.96
C ALA A 572 0.53 12.50 8.47
N CYS A 573 -0.54 12.25 9.24
CA CYS A 573 -0.48 11.92 10.67
C CYS A 573 -0.24 10.41 10.96
N GLN A 574 0.09 9.65 9.93
CA GLN A 574 0.31 8.21 9.93
C GLN A 574 1.56 7.81 9.13
N SER A 575 2.36 8.80 8.74
CA SER A 575 3.56 8.57 7.94
C SER A 575 4.81 9.00 8.68
N ILE A 576 5.83 8.15 8.63
CA ILE A 576 7.21 8.51 8.98
C ILE A 576 7.90 8.88 7.69
N VAL A 577 8.48 10.08 7.65
CA VAL A 577 9.25 10.59 6.51
C VAL A 577 10.70 10.67 6.94
N ILE A 578 11.53 9.77 6.45
CA ILE A 578 12.93 9.63 6.87
C ILE A 578 13.80 10.46 5.95
N ASN A 579 14.57 11.40 6.50
CA ASN A 579 15.59 12.07 5.72
C ASN A 579 16.77 11.11 5.46
N VAL A 580 17.04 10.83 4.19
CA VAL A 580 18.11 9.91 3.75
C VAL A 580 19.22 10.65 2.96
N ASP A 581 19.28 11.97 3.10
CA ASP A 581 20.23 12.87 2.43
C ASP A 581 20.29 12.65 0.90
N ASN A 582 21.41 12.99 0.26
CA ASN A 582 21.60 12.93 -1.20
C ASN A 582 21.92 11.51 -1.72
N VAL A 583 21.49 10.44 -1.04
CA VAL A 583 21.76 9.09 -1.56
C VAL A 583 20.82 8.80 -2.74
N PRO A 584 21.36 8.61 -3.96
CA PRO A 584 20.54 8.33 -5.12
C PRO A 584 19.80 7.01 -4.95
N SER A 585 18.55 6.95 -5.39
CA SER A 585 17.78 5.69 -5.42
C SER A 585 18.40 4.64 -6.36
N SER A 586 19.32 5.08 -7.24
CA SER A 586 20.13 4.29 -8.17
C SER A 586 21.56 4.02 -7.71
N SER A 587 21.97 4.48 -6.52
CA SER A 587 23.29 4.18 -5.97
C SER A 587 23.19 2.92 -5.13
N PHE A 588 23.81 1.86 -5.59
CA PHE A 588 23.57 0.52 -5.07
C PHE A 588 24.68 0.00 -4.15
N THR A 589 25.72 0.79 -3.96
CA THR A 589 26.82 0.52 -3.03
C THR A 589 26.90 1.65 -2.01
N VAL A 590 26.25 1.46 -0.87
CA VAL A 590 26.27 2.42 0.24
C VAL A 590 27.41 2.05 1.19
N GLY A 591 28.31 2.99 1.50
CA GLY A 591 29.39 2.78 2.48
C GLY A 591 28.86 2.36 3.86
N GLU A 592 29.70 1.73 4.70
CA GLU A 592 29.24 1.29 6.03
C GLU A 592 28.81 2.46 6.93
N GLU A 593 29.52 3.59 6.85
CA GLU A 593 29.18 4.80 7.58
C GLU A 593 27.82 5.38 7.14
N THR A 594 27.60 5.52 5.84
CA THR A 594 26.31 6.00 5.28
C THR A 594 25.17 5.05 5.61
N ARG A 595 25.41 3.73 5.62
CA ARG A 595 24.42 2.74 6.05
C ARG A 595 24.01 2.98 7.50
N LYS A 596 25.00 3.14 8.39
CA LYS A 596 24.75 3.39 9.81
C LYS A 596 23.96 4.67 9.99
N GLN A 597 24.33 5.75 9.29
CA GLN A 597 23.58 7.01 9.29
C GLN A 597 22.12 6.83 8.85
N MET A 598 21.85 6.04 7.80
CA MET A 598 20.46 5.77 7.38
C MET A 598 19.65 5.00 8.43
N ILE A 599 20.26 3.98 9.03
CA ILE A 599 19.63 3.19 10.10
C ILE A 599 19.32 4.11 11.30
N ASP A 600 20.29 4.93 11.69
CA ASP A 600 20.15 5.87 12.81
C ASP A 600 19.07 6.92 12.52
N ALA A 601 19.02 7.47 11.29
CA ALA A 601 17.97 8.41 10.87
C ALA A 601 16.57 7.78 10.89
N GLY A 602 16.42 6.56 10.37
CA GLY A 602 15.15 5.83 10.41
C GLY A 602 14.70 5.53 11.84
N PHE A 603 15.65 5.20 12.72
CA PHE A 603 15.41 4.96 14.13
C PHE A 603 14.97 6.24 14.87
N GLU A 604 15.67 7.35 14.66
CA GLU A 604 15.37 8.64 15.29
C GLU A 604 13.99 9.17 14.87
N GLU A 605 13.69 9.20 13.57
CA GLU A 605 12.40 9.68 13.06
C GLU A 605 11.23 8.81 13.55
N THR A 606 11.45 7.51 13.70
CA THR A 606 10.44 6.61 14.26
C THR A 606 10.22 6.88 15.74
N ASN A 607 11.29 7.09 16.52
CA ASN A 607 11.16 7.46 17.92
C ASN A 607 10.46 8.82 18.11
N ASN A 608 10.75 9.80 17.25
CA ASN A 608 10.03 11.07 17.23
C ASN A 608 8.53 10.85 16.99
N TYR A 609 8.18 10.01 16.02
CA TYR A 609 6.79 9.63 15.75
C TYR A 609 6.14 8.91 16.95
N LEU A 610 6.82 7.94 17.54
CA LEU A 610 6.31 7.15 18.67
C LEU A 610 6.12 8.02 19.92
N ASN A 611 7.07 8.89 20.25
CA ASN A 611 6.99 9.78 21.41
C ASN A 611 5.84 10.79 21.33
N MET A 612 5.37 11.12 20.12
CA MET A 612 4.18 11.96 19.93
C MET A 612 2.87 11.20 20.15
N ARG A 613 2.85 9.88 19.99
CA ARG A 613 1.64 9.04 19.98
C ARG A 613 1.50 8.14 21.21
N TYR A 614 2.61 7.71 21.76
CA TYR A 614 2.70 6.74 22.83
C TYR A 614 3.49 7.32 24.00
N ARG A 615 3.08 6.97 25.21
CA ARG A 615 3.79 7.27 26.45
C ARG A 615 4.39 5.99 27.01
N LYS A 616 5.62 6.07 27.53
CA LYS A 616 6.21 4.97 28.29
C LYS A 616 5.57 4.91 29.68
N ASN A 617 5.00 3.77 30.03
CA ASN A 617 4.52 3.50 31.39
C ASN A 617 5.70 3.19 32.34
N ASP A 618 5.40 2.98 33.62
CA ASP A 618 6.42 2.69 34.66
C ASP A 618 7.19 1.38 34.40
N SER A 619 6.69 0.52 33.49
CA SER A 619 7.35 -0.72 33.04
C SER A 619 8.12 -0.54 31.72
N GLU A 620 8.33 0.72 31.30
CA GLU A 620 8.92 1.12 30.01
C GLU A 620 8.18 0.62 28.76
N GLU A 621 6.92 0.18 28.90
CA GLU A 621 6.10 -0.23 27.76
C GLU A 621 5.37 0.97 27.15
N TYR A 622 5.29 1.01 25.82
CA TYR A 622 4.63 2.07 25.09
C TYR A 622 3.11 1.89 25.13
N GLU A 623 2.42 2.78 25.84
CA GLU A 623 0.97 2.87 25.88
C GLU A 623 0.49 4.01 24.98
N ASN A 624 -0.39 3.71 24.02
CA ASN A 624 -0.90 4.71 23.08
C ASN A 624 -1.82 5.71 23.78
N GLU A 625 -1.46 6.98 23.89
CA GLU A 625 -2.30 8.01 24.53
C GLU A 625 -2.92 8.99 23.51
N GLU A 626 -2.75 8.75 22.21
CA GLU A 626 -3.26 9.64 21.17
C GLU A 626 -4.79 9.55 21.09
N PHE A 627 -5.45 10.70 21.30
CA PHE A 627 -6.89 10.86 21.07
C PHE A 627 -7.15 11.58 19.75
N MET A 628 -8.04 11.00 18.95
CA MET A 628 -8.74 11.69 17.89
C MET A 628 -9.93 12.43 18.48
N TYR A 629 -10.34 13.52 17.85
CA TYR A 629 -11.55 14.20 18.26
C TYR A 629 -12.30 14.81 17.10
N THR A 630 -13.61 14.97 17.27
CA THR A 630 -14.48 15.68 16.33
C THR A 630 -15.59 16.36 17.12
N THR A 631 -15.97 17.56 16.67
CA THR A 631 -17.07 18.32 17.25
C THR A 631 -18.30 18.24 16.35
N PHE A 632 -19.45 17.98 16.96
CA PHE A 632 -20.76 17.98 16.33
C PHE A 632 -21.60 19.11 16.92
N SER A 633 -22.48 19.71 16.13
CA SER A 633 -23.37 20.79 16.56
C SER A 633 -24.40 20.34 17.61
N SER A 634 -24.82 19.08 17.56
CA SER A 634 -25.86 18.52 18.43
C SER A 634 -25.77 16.99 18.54
N LEU A 635 -26.52 16.41 19.49
CA LEU A 635 -26.68 14.95 19.58
C LEU A 635 -27.37 14.37 18.34
N GLY A 636 -28.27 15.12 17.70
CA GLY A 636 -28.91 14.71 16.43
C GLY A 636 -27.92 14.59 15.27
N GLU A 637 -26.92 15.49 15.21
CA GLU A 637 -25.84 15.37 14.22
C GLU A 637 -24.96 14.14 14.50
N LEU A 638 -24.59 13.91 15.76
CA LEU A 638 -23.82 12.73 16.15
C LEU A 638 -24.59 11.42 15.84
N LEU A 639 -25.90 11.40 16.08
CA LEU A 639 -26.76 10.28 15.73
C LEU A 639 -26.80 10.04 14.21
N SER A 640 -26.92 11.10 13.43
CA SER A 640 -26.85 11.06 11.96
C SER A 640 -25.48 10.55 11.48
N TYR A 641 -24.40 10.93 12.16
CA TYR A 641 -23.06 10.43 11.90
C TYR A 641 -22.94 8.92 12.16
N CYS A 642 -23.56 8.40 13.23
CA CYS A 642 -23.62 6.96 13.50
C CYS A 642 -24.35 6.19 12.38
N CYS A 643 -25.41 6.77 11.80
CA CYS A 643 -26.10 6.20 10.63
C CYS A 643 -25.19 6.14 9.40
N TYR A 644 -24.42 7.20 9.15
CA TYR A 644 -23.45 7.25 8.06
C TYR A 644 -22.33 6.22 8.23
N ARG A 645 -21.79 6.06 9.44
CA ARG A 645 -20.82 4.98 9.78
C ARG A 645 -21.46 3.59 9.70
N GLY A 646 -22.79 3.53 9.82
CA GLY A 646 -23.56 2.29 9.90
C GLY A 646 -23.20 1.49 11.15
N ASP A 647 -22.95 2.19 12.26
CA ASP A 647 -22.66 1.58 13.56
C ASP A 647 -23.91 1.64 14.45
N LYS A 648 -24.61 0.51 14.52
CA LYS A 648 -25.82 0.38 15.33
C LYS A 648 -25.53 0.49 16.83
N HIS A 649 -24.37 0.01 17.28
CA HIS A 649 -24.04 0.02 18.70
C HIS A 649 -23.90 1.46 19.21
N TRP A 650 -23.12 2.28 18.50
CA TRP A 650 -22.98 3.70 18.83
C TRP A 650 -24.27 4.48 18.62
N PHE A 651 -25.06 4.14 17.60
CA PHE A 651 -26.39 4.71 17.42
C PHE A 651 -27.27 4.55 18.68
N GLU A 652 -27.33 3.35 19.26
CA GLU A 652 -28.14 3.08 20.47
C GLU A 652 -27.55 3.73 21.73
N ILE A 653 -26.24 3.95 21.80
CA ILE A 653 -25.63 4.75 22.89
C ILE A 653 -26.06 6.21 22.78
N VAL A 654 -25.91 6.81 21.60
CA VAL A 654 -26.30 8.21 21.38
C VAL A 654 -27.80 8.41 21.54
N TYR A 655 -28.62 7.44 21.12
CA TYR A 655 -30.07 7.44 21.38
C TYR A 655 -30.40 7.52 22.88
N ARG A 656 -29.74 6.71 23.72
CA ARG A 656 -29.90 6.78 25.19
C ARG A 656 -29.46 8.13 25.75
N LEU A 657 -28.38 8.71 25.24
CA LEU A 657 -27.96 10.06 25.63
C LEU A 657 -29.00 11.13 25.28
N ILE A 658 -29.71 10.98 24.14
CA ILE A 658 -30.84 11.85 23.78
C ILE A 658 -32.02 11.62 24.73
N GLU A 659 -32.33 10.36 25.04
CA GLU A 659 -33.39 9.99 25.97
C GLU A 659 -33.16 10.57 27.38
N GLU A 660 -31.93 10.56 27.86
CA GLU A 660 -31.54 11.12 29.16
C GLU A 660 -31.34 12.65 29.14
N SER A 661 -31.33 13.26 27.94
CA SER A 661 -31.08 14.69 27.80
C SER A 661 -32.24 15.55 28.31
N THR A 662 -31.91 16.73 28.85
CA THR A 662 -32.90 17.76 29.23
C THR A 662 -33.10 18.81 28.13
N ALA A 663 -32.73 18.50 26.88
CA ALA A 663 -32.82 19.45 25.77
C ALA A 663 -34.29 19.76 25.42
N PRO A 664 -34.63 21.02 25.07
CA PRO A 664 -36.00 21.41 24.76
C PRO A 664 -36.57 20.70 23.52
N ASN A 665 -35.71 20.32 22.57
CA ASN A 665 -36.07 19.59 21.34
C ASN A 665 -35.93 18.06 21.47
N ARG A 666 -35.86 17.52 22.70
CA ARG A 666 -35.72 16.07 22.95
C ARG A 666 -36.75 15.22 22.21
N THR A 667 -38.03 15.59 22.27
CA THR A 667 -39.12 14.79 21.65
C THR A 667 -38.96 14.68 20.14
N GLU A 668 -38.57 15.78 19.49
CA GLU A 668 -38.31 15.82 18.04
C GLU A 668 -37.08 14.98 17.68
N LEU A 669 -35.99 15.08 18.46
CA LEU A 669 -34.79 14.27 18.27
C LEU A 669 -35.07 12.77 18.46
N MET A 670 -35.92 12.39 19.41
CA MET A 670 -36.34 11.00 19.60
C MET A 670 -37.14 10.48 18.40
N GLN A 671 -38.08 11.28 17.87
CA GLN A 671 -38.82 10.91 16.67
C GLN A 671 -37.88 10.77 15.46
N GLN A 672 -36.97 11.72 15.25
CA GLN A 672 -35.96 11.64 14.19
C GLN A 672 -35.08 10.39 14.36
N ALA A 673 -34.71 10.04 15.59
CA ALA A 673 -33.93 8.84 15.85
C ALA A 673 -34.69 7.57 15.48
N GLU A 674 -35.98 7.48 15.79
CA GLU A 674 -36.80 6.34 15.40
C GLU A 674 -36.91 6.21 13.87
N GLU A 675 -37.11 7.33 13.18
CA GLU A 675 -37.13 7.38 11.72
C GLU A 675 -35.78 6.93 11.14
N LEU A 676 -34.66 7.46 11.64
CA LEU A 676 -33.31 7.05 11.22
C LEU A 676 -33.03 5.58 11.52
N ARG A 677 -33.46 5.08 12.68
CA ARG A 677 -33.33 3.67 13.05
C ARG A 677 -34.09 2.78 12.07
N SER A 678 -35.31 3.15 11.72
CA SER A 678 -36.11 2.46 10.71
C SER A 678 -35.51 2.54 9.32
N LEU A 679 -34.88 3.67 8.96
CA LEU A 679 -34.29 3.84 7.64
C LEU A 679 -32.99 3.06 7.52
N TYR A 680 -32.06 3.15 8.46
CA TYR A 680 -30.69 2.65 8.34
C TYR A 680 -30.47 1.28 8.99
N PHE A 681 -31.28 0.89 9.97
CA PHE A 681 -31.07 -0.31 10.78
C PHE A 681 -32.30 -1.23 10.87
N SER A 682 -33.38 -0.97 10.10
CA SER A 682 -34.52 -1.88 10.05
C SER A 682 -34.14 -3.21 9.42
N THR A 683 -34.62 -4.28 10.04
CA THR A 683 -34.35 -5.66 9.64
C THR A 683 -35.32 -6.06 8.54
N THR A 684 -35.12 -5.59 7.31
CA THR A 684 -35.64 -6.31 6.15
C THR A 684 -34.75 -7.50 5.88
N ALA A 685 -35.29 -8.69 6.12
CA ALA A 685 -34.66 -9.98 5.99
C ALA A 685 -33.92 -10.16 4.66
N THR A 686 -32.65 -10.57 4.75
CA THR A 686 -32.09 -11.60 3.88
C THR A 686 -30.96 -12.36 4.56
N SER A 687 -31.28 -13.63 4.82
CA SER A 687 -30.43 -14.82 4.86
C SER A 687 -29.34 -14.92 5.93
N GLN A 688 -29.69 -15.70 6.95
CA GLN A 688 -28.83 -16.80 7.41
C GLN A 688 -28.12 -17.43 6.19
N LYS A 689 -26.78 -17.40 6.17
CA LYS A 689 -26.01 -18.46 5.52
C LYS A 689 -25.33 -19.24 6.63
N SER A 690 -25.88 -20.40 6.92
CA SER A 690 -25.19 -21.51 7.57
C SER A 690 -23.96 -21.91 6.75
N PRO A 691 -22.94 -22.53 7.37
CA PRO A 691 -21.78 -23.01 6.65
C PRO A 691 -22.20 -24.16 5.74
N LYS A 692 -21.91 -24.07 4.43
CA LYS A 692 -21.97 -25.22 3.53
C LYS A 692 -20.56 -25.54 3.06
N GLN A 693 -20.11 -26.69 3.56
CA GLN A 693 -19.10 -27.53 2.95
C GLN A 693 -19.56 -27.98 1.55
N ASP A 694 -18.53 -28.31 0.77
CA ASP A 694 -18.46 -29.25 -0.35
C ASP A 694 -18.78 -28.82 -1.79
N GLU A 695 -17.66 -28.82 -2.54
CA GLU A 695 -17.40 -29.61 -3.76
C GLU A 695 -17.59 -29.00 -5.17
N SER A 696 -16.41 -28.82 -5.79
CA SER A 696 -16.04 -28.99 -7.20
C SER A 696 -16.16 -27.81 -8.19
N PRO A 697 -15.15 -27.62 -9.08
CA PRO A 697 -15.10 -26.54 -10.06
C PRO A 697 -15.65 -26.98 -11.43
N LEU A 698 -16.31 -26.07 -12.15
CA LEU A 698 -16.59 -26.21 -13.58
C LEU A 698 -15.79 -25.16 -14.36
N THR A 699 -14.75 -25.65 -15.03
CA THR A 699 -13.95 -24.97 -16.04
C THR A 699 -14.66 -24.99 -17.40
N PHE A 700 -14.76 -23.84 -18.08
CA PHE A 700 -15.40 -23.69 -19.41
C PHE A 700 -14.44 -23.78 -20.60
N PHE A 701 -13.31 -24.50 -20.48
CA PHE A 701 -12.62 -25.00 -21.68
C PHE A 701 -12.15 -26.41 -21.40
N GLY A 702 -12.98 -27.37 -21.82
CA GLY A 702 -12.60 -28.77 -21.90
C GLY A 702 -11.46 -28.91 -22.91
N ASN A 703 -10.28 -29.21 -22.38
CA ASN A 703 -9.29 -30.03 -23.03
C ASN A 703 -8.69 -30.91 -21.94
N GLU A 704 -8.94 -32.21 -22.05
CA GLU A 704 -8.30 -33.24 -21.23
C GLU A 704 -6.79 -33.19 -21.46
N ILE A 705 -6.02 -32.99 -20.40
CA ILE A 705 -4.60 -33.32 -20.40
C ILE A 705 -4.46 -34.65 -19.68
N MET A 706 -4.13 -35.66 -20.49
CA MET A 706 -3.67 -36.99 -20.09
C MET A 706 -2.74 -36.93 -18.87
N SER A 707 -3.15 -37.60 -17.80
CA SER A 707 -2.25 -38.02 -16.73
C SER A 707 -1.56 -39.30 -17.15
N ASN A 708 -0.24 -39.24 -17.34
CA ASN A 708 0.70 -40.33 -17.04
C ASN A 708 2.11 -39.86 -17.39
N THR A 709 2.93 -39.58 -16.37
CA THR A 709 4.07 -40.43 -15.99
C THR A 709 4.91 -39.75 -14.90
N SER A 710 5.17 -40.52 -13.85
CA SER A 710 6.28 -40.43 -12.91
C SER A 710 7.41 -39.43 -13.22
N SER A 711 7.58 -38.42 -12.36
CA SER A 711 8.90 -37.85 -12.06
C SER A 711 8.97 -37.37 -10.61
N SER A 712 9.56 -38.24 -9.78
CA SER A 712 10.43 -37.97 -8.62
C SER A 712 10.11 -36.81 -7.65
N SER A 713 9.99 -37.20 -6.39
CA SER A 713 10.22 -36.52 -5.11
C SER A 713 11.36 -35.46 -5.04
N ILE A 714 11.29 -34.35 -5.79
CA ILE A 714 12.38 -33.34 -5.87
C ILE A 714 12.17 -32.10 -4.95
N GLY A 715 11.06 -31.98 -4.21
CA GLY A 715 10.71 -30.74 -3.49
C GLY A 715 11.37 -30.50 -2.12
N SER A 716 11.67 -31.57 -1.36
CA SER A 716 12.22 -31.52 0.01
C SER A 716 13.70 -31.14 -0.03
N ASP A 717 14.44 -31.85 -0.88
CA ASP A 717 15.89 -31.93 -0.76
C ASP A 717 16.55 -30.67 -1.27
N ASN A 718 15.95 -29.97 -2.24
CA ASN A 718 16.48 -28.71 -2.76
C ASN A 718 16.53 -27.60 -1.70
N HIS A 719 15.58 -27.56 -0.75
CA HIS A 719 15.63 -26.59 0.36
C HIS A 719 16.76 -26.93 1.32
N LYS A 720 16.95 -28.21 1.65
CA LYS A 720 18.09 -28.66 2.47
C LYS A 720 19.42 -28.36 1.80
N ILE A 721 19.52 -28.59 0.49
CA ILE A 721 20.70 -28.24 -0.32
C ILE A 721 20.92 -26.73 -0.31
N LEU A 722 19.86 -25.93 -0.49
CA LEU A 722 19.95 -24.47 -0.44
C LEU A 722 20.49 -24.00 0.92
N LEU A 723 19.93 -24.49 2.02
CA LEU A 723 20.34 -24.12 3.38
C LEU A 723 21.78 -24.54 3.71
N ALA A 724 22.28 -25.65 3.17
CA ALA A 724 23.64 -26.12 3.42
C ALA A 724 24.69 -25.44 2.52
N VAL A 725 24.37 -25.28 1.22
CA VAL A 725 25.33 -24.81 0.21
C VAL A 725 25.36 -23.28 0.12
N TYR A 726 24.21 -22.62 0.24
CA TYR A 726 24.14 -21.17 0.05
C TYR A 726 25.04 -20.40 1.02
N PRO A 727 25.06 -20.68 2.35
CA PRO A 727 25.97 -20.00 3.27
C PRO A 727 27.46 -20.18 2.95
N VAL A 728 27.85 -21.33 2.38
CA VAL A 728 29.23 -21.56 1.91
C VAL A 728 29.51 -20.72 0.67
N PHE A 729 28.56 -20.64 -0.26
CA PHE A 729 28.66 -19.78 -1.44
C PHE A 729 28.66 -18.29 -1.10
N LEU A 730 28.00 -17.90 -0.01
CA LEU A 730 28.10 -16.58 0.58
C LEU A 730 29.59 -16.31 0.91
N LYS A 731 30.21 -17.16 1.72
CA LYS A 731 31.58 -16.94 2.26
C LYS A 731 32.75 -17.24 1.31
N LEU A 732 32.54 -17.90 0.18
CA LEU A 732 33.61 -18.18 -0.79
C LEU A 732 34.07 -16.90 -1.51
N SER A 733 35.34 -16.52 -1.35
CA SER A 733 35.94 -15.33 -1.97
C SER A 733 36.44 -15.58 -3.40
N GLN A 734 36.39 -14.55 -4.25
CA GLN A 734 37.09 -14.51 -5.54
C GLN A 734 38.61 -14.63 -5.41
N ASP A 735 39.17 -14.33 -4.23
CA ASP A 735 40.61 -14.44 -3.96
C ASP A 735 41.12 -15.88 -4.03
N PHE A 736 40.22 -16.86 -3.99
CA PHE A 736 40.54 -18.28 -4.22
C PHE A 736 40.83 -18.62 -5.70
N LEU A 737 40.80 -17.60 -6.58
CA LEU A 737 41.08 -17.69 -8.01
C LEU A 737 42.15 -16.68 -8.40
N LYS A 738 43.15 -17.10 -9.16
CA LYS A 738 44.27 -16.24 -9.60
C LYS A 738 43.86 -15.29 -10.73
N ASP A 739 43.12 -15.80 -11.72
CA ASP A 739 42.87 -15.10 -12.98
C ASP A 739 41.53 -14.35 -13.01
N ALA A 740 41.52 -13.17 -13.64
CA ALA A 740 40.33 -12.34 -13.80
C ALA A 740 39.22 -13.02 -14.63
N THR A 741 39.56 -13.93 -15.54
CA THR A 741 38.60 -14.72 -16.32
C THR A 741 37.88 -15.74 -15.45
N ASP A 742 38.61 -16.45 -14.60
CA ASP A 742 38.04 -17.46 -13.69
C ASP A 742 37.18 -16.80 -12.61
N LYS A 743 37.59 -15.61 -12.12
CA LYS A 743 36.76 -14.78 -11.22
C LYS A 743 35.39 -14.46 -11.82
N LYS A 744 35.34 -14.08 -13.11
CA LYS A 744 34.06 -13.86 -13.81
C LYS A 744 33.24 -15.14 -13.96
N ILE A 745 33.88 -16.27 -14.27
CA ILE A 745 33.20 -17.58 -14.37
C ILE A 745 32.60 -17.98 -13.03
N PHE A 746 33.32 -17.71 -11.92
CA PHE A 746 32.83 -17.93 -10.57
C PHE A 746 31.61 -17.07 -10.24
N ASP A 747 31.60 -15.80 -10.61
CA ASP A 747 30.42 -14.93 -10.44
C ASP A 747 29.20 -15.47 -11.20
N PHE A 748 29.39 -15.87 -12.47
CA PHE A 748 28.32 -16.52 -13.24
C PHE A 748 27.86 -17.83 -12.60
N ALA A 749 28.79 -18.64 -12.07
CA ALA A 749 28.46 -19.89 -11.39
C ALA A 749 27.60 -19.62 -10.15
N ARG A 750 27.96 -18.63 -9.31
CA ARG A 750 27.17 -18.25 -8.13
C ARG A 750 25.79 -17.75 -8.51
N HIS A 751 25.69 -16.89 -9.51
CA HIS A 751 24.39 -16.39 -9.97
C HIS A 751 23.50 -17.47 -10.59
N SER A 752 24.09 -18.51 -11.17
CA SER A 752 23.32 -19.66 -11.68
C SER A 752 22.77 -20.57 -10.58
N PHE A 753 23.23 -20.40 -9.32
CA PHE A 753 22.72 -21.16 -8.20
C PHE A 753 21.31 -20.69 -7.82
N SER A 754 20.36 -21.62 -7.89
CA SER A 754 18.95 -21.34 -7.60
C SER A 754 18.28 -22.56 -6.98
N LEU A 755 17.19 -22.33 -6.24
CA LEU A 755 16.38 -23.39 -5.64
C LEU A 755 15.80 -24.36 -6.70
N LYS A 756 15.52 -23.87 -7.92
CA LYS A 756 15.00 -24.69 -9.03
C LYS A 756 16.08 -25.60 -9.63
N ALA A 757 17.34 -25.16 -9.63
CA ALA A 757 18.45 -25.87 -10.25
C ALA A 757 19.73 -25.70 -9.39
N PRO A 758 19.80 -26.32 -8.19
CA PRO A 758 20.88 -26.10 -7.23
C PRO A 758 22.26 -26.57 -7.73
N PHE A 759 22.30 -27.40 -8.77
CA PHE A 759 23.54 -27.92 -9.35
C PHE A 759 23.92 -27.28 -10.69
N ALA A 760 23.19 -26.26 -11.17
CA ALA A 760 23.49 -25.59 -12.45
C ALA A 760 24.89 -24.94 -12.46
N CYS A 761 25.35 -24.46 -11.30
CA CYS A 761 26.67 -23.86 -11.10
C CYS A 761 27.82 -24.81 -11.43
N LEU A 762 27.65 -26.14 -11.30
CA LEU A 762 28.68 -27.11 -11.67
C LEU A 762 29.08 -27.03 -13.16
N ASN A 763 28.14 -26.66 -14.05
CA ASN A 763 28.43 -26.48 -15.47
C ASN A 763 29.33 -25.27 -15.73
N HIS A 764 29.26 -24.26 -14.87
CA HIS A 764 30.13 -23.08 -14.93
C HIS A 764 31.48 -23.38 -14.29
N PHE A 765 31.51 -24.06 -13.13
CA PHE A 765 32.77 -24.47 -12.50
C PHE A 765 33.62 -25.39 -13.37
N ALA A 766 33.01 -26.21 -14.23
CA ALA A 766 33.73 -27.05 -15.20
C ALA A 766 34.53 -26.25 -16.25
N LYS A 767 34.27 -24.95 -16.40
CA LYS A 767 34.97 -24.05 -17.34
C LYS A 767 36.18 -23.35 -16.72
N ILE A 768 36.45 -23.55 -15.42
CA ILE A 768 37.63 -23.03 -14.74
C ILE A 768 38.82 -23.93 -15.09
N HIS A 769 39.88 -23.36 -15.67
CA HIS A 769 41.01 -24.13 -16.22
C HIS A 769 42.35 -23.93 -15.49
N ASN A 770 42.46 -22.88 -14.67
CA ASN A 770 43.71 -22.55 -13.98
C ASN A 770 43.79 -23.15 -12.57
N GLU A 771 44.91 -22.89 -11.90
CA GLU A 771 45.12 -23.29 -10.50
C GLU A 771 44.09 -22.62 -9.60
N THR A 772 43.47 -23.42 -8.73
CA THR A 772 42.48 -22.96 -7.78
C THR A 772 42.93 -23.26 -6.36
N HIS A 773 42.39 -22.51 -5.41
CA HIS A 773 42.62 -22.78 -4.00
C HIS A 773 42.00 -24.12 -3.56
N VAL A 774 42.65 -24.83 -2.64
CA VAL A 774 42.18 -26.14 -2.16
C VAL A 774 40.77 -26.09 -1.55
N ILE A 775 40.44 -25.01 -0.83
CA ILE A 775 39.10 -24.79 -0.24
C ILE A 775 38.03 -24.68 -1.33
N PHE A 776 38.34 -23.98 -2.42
CA PHE A 776 37.44 -23.84 -3.56
C PHE A 776 37.21 -25.19 -4.25
N HIS A 777 38.27 -25.99 -4.43
CA HIS A 777 38.14 -27.34 -4.95
C HIS A 777 37.31 -28.26 -4.04
N ILE A 778 37.52 -28.19 -2.72
CA ILE A 778 36.74 -28.95 -1.73
C ILE A 778 35.26 -28.57 -1.84
N ALA A 779 34.91 -27.29 -1.89
CA ALA A 779 33.53 -26.84 -2.03
C ALA A 779 32.86 -27.41 -3.30
N ILE A 780 33.56 -27.38 -4.44
CA ILE A 780 33.06 -27.97 -5.70
C ILE A 780 32.91 -29.49 -5.58
N ASN A 781 33.86 -30.16 -4.94
CA ASN A 781 33.84 -31.62 -4.79
C ASN A 781 32.71 -32.08 -3.87
N LEU A 782 32.49 -31.39 -2.75
CA LEU A 782 31.34 -31.60 -1.87
C LEU A 782 30.03 -31.39 -2.63
N LEU A 783 29.95 -30.38 -3.51
CA LEU A 783 28.75 -30.13 -4.31
C LEU A 783 28.51 -31.21 -5.38
N LYS A 784 29.58 -31.76 -5.98
CA LYS A 784 29.49 -32.91 -6.88
C LYS A 784 29.02 -34.16 -6.13
N GLU A 785 29.56 -34.40 -4.93
CA GLU A 785 29.14 -35.54 -4.09
C GLU A 785 27.68 -35.37 -3.65
N LEU A 786 27.27 -34.16 -3.25
CA LEU A 786 25.88 -33.87 -2.89
C LEU A 786 24.90 -34.14 -4.03
N LYS A 787 25.32 -33.98 -5.29
CA LYS A 787 24.52 -34.33 -6.47
C LYS A 787 24.41 -35.84 -6.70
N LEU A 788 25.45 -36.59 -6.38
CA LEU A 788 25.54 -38.03 -6.64
C LEU A 788 24.97 -38.87 -5.48
N ASN A 789 25.38 -38.55 -4.26
CA ASN A 789 25.07 -39.27 -3.02
C ASN A 789 24.84 -38.28 -1.84
N PRO A 790 23.62 -37.72 -1.67
CA PRO A 790 23.31 -36.80 -0.59
C PRO A 790 23.21 -37.54 0.76
N THR A 791 24.33 -37.68 1.45
CA THR A 791 24.41 -38.29 2.80
C THR A 791 24.58 -37.22 3.88
N GLU A 792 24.17 -37.50 5.11
CA GLU A 792 24.37 -36.59 6.27
C GLU A 792 25.84 -36.18 6.43
N GLN A 793 26.79 -37.07 6.11
CA GLN A 793 28.22 -36.78 6.13
C GLN A 793 28.62 -35.64 5.17
N VAL A 794 27.96 -35.52 4.01
CA VAL A 794 28.22 -34.43 3.06
C VAL A 794 27.67 -33.10 3.60
N TYR A 795 26.49 -33.11 4.22
CA TYR A 795 25.91 -31.93 4.86
C TYR A 795 26.77 -31.44 6.04
N GLU A 796 27.24 -32.37 6.89
CA GLU A 796 28.17 -32.06 7.98
C GLU A 796 29.49 -31.47 7.45
N ALA A 797 30.00 -31.97 6.33
CA ALA A 797 31.18 -31.41 5.69
C ALA A 797 30.98 -29.98 5.17
N PHE A 798 29.79 -29.64 4.64
CA PHE A 798 29.46 -28.26 4.30
C PHE A 798 29.42 -27.35 5.54
N THR A 799 28.91 -27.84 6.67
CA THR A 799 28.94 -27.11 7.95
C THR A 799 30.36 -26.87 8.44
N GLN A 800 31.22 -27.90 8.43
CA GLN A 800 32.64 -27.75 8.80
C GLN A 800 33.39 -26.77 7.88
N LEU A 801 33.08 -26.79 6.58
CA LEU A 801 33.63 -25.85 5.61
C LEU A 801 33.16 -24.42 5.89
N LEU A 802 31.90 -24.23 6.24
CA LEU A 802 31.36 -22.92 6.61
C LEU A 802 32.02 -22.38 7.89
N GLU A 803 32.21 -23.22 8.91
CA GLU A 803 32.92 -22.85 10.14
C GLU A 803 34.36 -22.41 9.86
N LEU A 804 35.08 -23.16 9.01
CA LEU A 804 36.43 -22.82 8.58
C LEU A 804 36.46 -21.43 7.91
N LEU A 805 35.52 -21.15 7.00
CA LEU A 805 35.42 -19.86 6.32
C LEU A 805 35.04 -18.71 7.28
N ASN A 806 34.27 -18.99 8.33
CA ASN A 806 33.88 -18.00 9.35
C ASN A 806 34.96 -17.73 10.41
N SER A 807 35.91 -18.64 10.61
CA SER A 807 36.95 -18.53 11.65
C SER A 807 37.90 -17.32 11.52
N GLY A 808 37.88 -16.60 10.38
CA GLY A 808 38.73 -15.42 10.17
C GLY A 808 40.24 -15.72 10.12
N ASN A 809 40.63 -16.99 10.02
CA ASN A 809 42.03 -17.42 10.04
C ASN A 809 42.76 -16.92 8.78
N LYS A 810 43.58 -15.86 8.91
CA LYS A 810 44.36 -15.28 7.78
C LYS A 810 45.33 -16.27 7.13
N ASN A 811 45.62 -17.40 7.78
CA ASN A 811 46.49 -18.44 7.24
C ASN A 811 45.87 -19.26 6.08
N ILE A 812 44.60 -19.05 5.74
CA ILE A 812 43.93 -19.79 4.66
C ILE A 812 44.20 -19.25 3.25
N TYR A 813 44.85 -18.10 3.09
CA TYR A 813 45.12 -17.47 1.78
C TYR A 813 46.56 -17.67 1.29
N LYS A 814 47.22 -18.76 1.69
CA LYS A 814 48.62 -19.01 1.33
C LYS A 814 48.73 -19.45 -0.13
N ASP A 815 49.72 -18.91 -0.85
CA ASP A 815 50.01 -19.28 -2.24
C ASP A 815 50.26 -20.80 -2.41
N GLU A 816 50.77 -21.47 -1.37
CA GLU A 816 51.01 -22.92 -1.35
C GLU A 816 49.75 -23.78 -1.49
N TYR A 817 48.56 -23.19 -1.32
CA TYR A 817 47.29 -23.89 -1.38
C TYR A 817 46.63 -23.81 -2.77
N PHE A 818 47.29 -23.14 -3.72
CA PHE A 818 46.87 -23.10 -5.12
C PHE A 818 47.55 -24.20 -5.92
N ALA A 819 46.75 -25.04 -6.57
CA ALA A 819 47.23 -26.06 -7.48
C ALA A 819 46.13 -26.52 -8.44
N ARG A 820 46.46 -27.46 -9.32
CA ARG A 820 45.46 -28.27 -10.04
C ARG A 820 45.10 -29.47 -9.19
N TRP A 821 43.99 -29.35 -8.47
CA TRP A 821 43.52 -30.37 -7.54
C TRP A 821 42.72 -31.47 -8.26
N ASN A 822 42.96 -32.72 -7.87
CA ASN A 822 42.15 -33.88 -8.27
C ASN A 822 41.86 -34.76 -7.04
N LEU A 823 41.32 -34.13 -5.99
CA LEU A 823 40.98 -34.81 -4.74
C LEU A 823 39.67 -35.62 -4.89
N SER A 824 39.66 -36.86 -4.40
CA SER A 824 38.47 -37.66 -4.13
C SER A 824 37.68 -37.12 -2.93
N PHE A 825 36.44 -37.56 -2.75
CA PHE A 825 35.60 -37.15 -1.61
C PHE A 825 36.27 -37.43 -0.26
N ALA A 826 36.83 -38.64 -0.07
CA ALA A 826 37.54 -39.01 1.15
C ALA A 826 38.78 -38.12 1.42
N GLN A 827 39.55 -37.81 0.37
CA GLN A 827 40.69 -36.89 0.47
C GLN A 827 40.21 -35.46 0.79
N SER A 828 39.09 -35.00 0.22
CA SER A 828 38.52 -33.69 0.54
C SER A 828 38.09 -33.57 2.00
N LEU A 829 37.45 -34.60 2.57
CA LEU A 829 37.10 -34.63 4.01
C LEU A 829 38.36 -34.65 4.89
N ARG A 830 39.37 -35.42 4.51
CA ARG A 830 40.65 -35.47 5.25
C ARG A 830 41.34 -34.11 5.26
N VAL A 831 41.46 -33.46 4.10
CA VAL A 831 42.05 -32.11 4.00
C VAL A 831 41.21 -31.09 4.78
N LEU A 832 39.88 -31.16 4.70
CA LEU A 832 38.99 -30.28 5.47
C LEU A 832 39.18 -30.44 6.98
N GLY A 833 39.25 -31.68 7.47
CA GLY A 833 39.52 -31.98 8.88
C GLY A 833 40.90 -31.49 9.35
N PHE A 834 41.92 -31.51 8.49
CA PHE A 834 43.24 -30.95 8.79
C PHE A 834 43.23 -29.42 8.85
N LEU A 835 42.50 -28.76 7.95
CA LEU A 835 42.38 -27.31 7.95
C LEU A 835 41.69 -26.77 9.23
N HIS A 836 40.83 -27.58 9.87
CA HIS A 836 40.12 -27.21 11.10
C HIS A 836 40.99 -27.38 12.38
N LYS A 837 41.94 -28.32 12.40
CA LYS A 837 42.74 -28.67 13.60
C LYS A 837 43.92 -27.74 13.94
N ASP A 838 44.12 -26.64 13.21
CA ASP A 838 45.15 -25.59 13.42
C ASP A 838 46.59 -26.10 13.73
N SER A 839 46.92 -27.32 13.30
CA SER A 839 48.29 -27.83 13.30
C SER A 839 49.00 -27.26 12.08
N LYS A 840 50.22 -26.73 12.23
CA LYS A 840 51.13 -26.33 11.13
C LYS A 840 50.83 -27.19 9.89
N VAL A 841 50.10 -26.61 8.93
CA VAL A 841 49.64 -27.37 7.77
C VAL A 841 50.86 -27.98 7.12
N HIS A 842 50.89 -29.31 7.00
CA HIS A 842 51.98 -30.01 6.34
C HIS A 842 51.94 -29.61 4.87
N SER A 843 52.64 -28.54 4.51
CA SER A 843 52.82 -28.09 3.12
C SER A 843 53.30 -29.24 2.23
N ARG A 844 53.99 -30.24 2.83
CA ARG A 844 54.33 -31.52 2.21
C ARG A 844 53.11 -32.37 1.81
N LEU A 845 52.08 -32.50 2.65
CA LEU A 845 50.85 -33.25 2.31
C LEU A 845 50.12 -32.59 1.14
N LEU A 846 49.89 -31.27 1.21
CA LEU A 846 49.24 -30.53 0.13
C LEU A 846 50.06 -30.56 -1.16
N ARG A 847 51.39 -30.47 -1.08
CA ARG A 847 52.31 -30.58 -2.23
C ARG A 847 52.35 -31.99 -2.82
N SER A 848 52.19 -33.03 -2.00
CA SER A 848 52.10 -34.41 -2.47
C SER A 848 50.77 -34.64 -3.19
N LEU A 849 49.65 -34.25 -2.56
CA LEU A 849 48.31 -34.39 -3.13
C LEU A 849 48.14 -33.57 -4.42
N SER A 850 48.74 -32.39 -4.51
CA SER A 850 48.72 -31.58 -5.74
C SER A 850 49.50 -32.20 -6.90
N ARG A 851 50.46 -33.09 -6.61
CA ARG A 851 51.22 -33.87 -7.60
C ARG A 851 50.59 -35.23 -7.90
N GLY A 852 49.45 -35.55 -7.28
CA GLY A 852 48.77 -36.84 -7.45
C GLY A 852 49.43 -37.99 -6.67
N SER A 853 50.32 -37.71 -5.73
CA SER A 853 50.92 -38.71 -4.84
C SER A 853 50.24 -38.71 -3.48
N GLU A 854 49.80 -39.89 -3.02
CA GLU A 854 49.26 -40.08 -1.67
C GLU A 854 50.41 -40.52 -0.74
N PRO A 855 50.77 -39.74 0.30
CA PRO A 855 51.76 -40.20 1.27
C PRO A 855 51.20 -41.39 2.06
N MET A 856 52.03 -42.42 2.28
CA MET A 856 51.63 -43.63 3.01
C MET A 856 51.21 -43.28 4.44
N GLN A 857 50.04 -43.75 4.86
CA GLN A 857 49.60 -43.65 6.25
C GLN A 857 50.13 -44.86 7.03
N ILE A 858 50.76 -44.62 8.18
CA ILE A 858 51.24 -45.69 9.07
C ILE A 858 50.19 -45.86 10.17
N VAL A 859 49.72 -47.09 10.38
CA VAL A 859 48.82 -47.39 11.50
C VAL A 859 49.66 -47.79 12.70
N ILE A 860 49.59 -47.02 13.79
CA ILE A 860 50.21 -47.34 15.07
C ILE A 860 49.07 -47.54 16.08
N ASP A 861 49.01 -48.73 16.70
CA ASP A 861 48.01 -49.10 17.71
C ASP A 861 46.54 -48.88 17.30
N GLY A 862 46.21 -49.14 16.02
CA GLY A 862 44.85 -48.99 15.49
C GLY A 862 44.42 -47.54 15.23
N VAL A 863 45.34 -46.59 15.40
CA VAL A 863 45.14 -45.17 15.08
C VAL A 863 46.03 -44.81 13.89
N PHE A 864 45.45 -44.12 12.90
CA PHE A 864 46.21 -43.59 11.76
C PHE A 864 47.19 -42.51 12.24
N SER A 865 48.48 -42.73 12.04
CA SER A 865 49.57 -41.80 12.36
C SER A 865 50.31 -41.42 11.07
N GLU A 866 50.44 -40.13 10.80
CA GLU A 866 51.26 -39.60 9.71
C GLU A 866 52.57 -39.07 10.32
N ASP A 867 53.71 -39.50 9.78
CA ASP A 867 55.06 -39.35 10.35
C ASP A 867 55.39 -37.99 11.00
N ASN A 868 55.95 -38.03 12.20
CA ASN A 868 56.71 -36.93 12.82
C ASN A 868 57.96 -36.63 11.97
N TYR A 869 57.79 -35.77 10.96
CA TYR A 869 58.88 -35.27 10.11
C TYR A 869 59.66 -34.09 10.71
N ASP A 870 59.70 -33.95 12.04
CA ASP A 870 60.41 -32.86 12.73
C ASP A 870 61.94 -33.11 12.87
N ASN A 871 62.49 -34.22 12.36
CA ASN A 871 63.90 -34.60 12.59
C ASN A 871 64.78 -34.79 11.33
N LEU A 872 64.45 -34.17 10.19
CA LEU A 872 65.34 -34.18 9.01
C LEU A 872 65.61 -32.75 8.53
N GLU A 873 66.44 -32.04 9.29
CA GLU A 873 67.33 -31.00 8.77
C GLU A 873 68.72 -31.62 8.56
N SER A 874 69.07 -31.87 7.30
CA SER A 874 70.40 -31.60 6.73
C SER A 874 70.41 -32.04 5.27
N ASP A 875 70.71 -31.11 4.38
CA ASP A 875 71.11 -31.38 3.00
C ASP A 875 72.19 -32.46 2.93
N GLU A 876 72.04 -33.42 2.02
CA GLU A 876 73.00 -33.71 0.93
C GLU A 876 72.67 -35.05 0.26
N SER A 877 72.68 -35.01 -1.08
CA SER A 877 72.87 -36.14 -2.01
C SER A 877 72.02 -37.40 -1.82
N PHE A 878 71.08 -37.65 -2.74
CA PHE A 878 71.02 -38.97 -3.39
C PHE A 878 70.53 -38.81 -4.83
N SER A 879 71.44 -39.10 -5.75
CA SER A 879 71.23 -39.18 -7.19
C SER A 879 70.29 -40.31 -7.56
N PHE A 880 69.54 -40.10 -8.65
CA PHE A 880 68.78 -41.12 -9.37
C PHE A 880 69.61 -42.37 -9.69
N SER A 881 68.98 -43.55 -9.58
CA SER A 881 69.25 -44.70 -10.44
C SER A 881 67.95 -45.49 -10.69
N ILE A 882 67.50 -45.37 -11.95
CA ILE A 882 66.55 -46.16 -12.78
C ILE A 882 65.27 -46.68 -12.11
#